data_AF-U5E7K6-F1
#
_entry.id   AF-U5E7K6-F1
#
_cell.length_a   1.000
_cell.length_b   1.000
_cell.length_c   1.000
_cell.angle_alpha   90.00
_cell.angle_beta   90.00
_cell.angle_gamma   90.00
#
_symmetry.space_group_name_H-M   'P 1'
#
loop_
_entity.id
_entity.type
_entity.pdbx_description
1 polymer ?
#
loop_
_entity_poly.entity_id
_entity_poly.type
_entity_poly.pdbx_seq_one_letter_code
_entity_poly.pdbx_strand_id
1 'polypeptide(L)'
;MTAAEQHAGSPVRASGDHVTSGLATIEQVGRGRVFAATTGIVVFLVAVQATMAFPLGVRTPQECHTAGLLGLLVGAMMALAAPTATYRYYVYIYSLRLDRKYARFARQVFACSLLLSVIDGVADLLLALRLRAEPPSCTGATVTLLRVQAGLHLGFLLLALVVTAAIWYFGTRNRLAGEHPSQAHYAETTAAPADRDGLIICCSGGGIRSASFCLGALQVLRDRGRYQSAGAVVGVSGGGYIAAAMHIVGRTFPDRPYSLDSTELAYLRRRTRYLMPRGTDKFRAVFSLLYGIAVNATLIGISLVAVSWWLGWLLDDIDMLTRTGDTLHLHLVPAGGYWYLAIALGPFVLALAAFVVEKAWDRLTMVPDRMRNIFTKASRLLLGIGVPLALLLVGVPIALYWLSRAQERNGALATLVGGLVDPGGRGTVAFGATLLALIGLGRSAWKGLHAGTESGGWTGRIRQLVRKQIAPWLGSALIVAVVVVLLLRWTTVFATEPAARSNWTLAWWLIGIAIAIKLFTDANRTSLHTYYREALSKAFLVEKDPRSRQAVPLPYSTPLRYSEYGRPVDGGPRLVIAAAANADDDAFVPTRRGCVPFIFDPDRIGVVGDRALTQDGRRVTATYERQADFRYRDVTVPAAMAISGAAFSPLTGRESARTRPVRILLALLNARLGVWLPNPYWQPVPQGRVGAKIPAVWSWADKPGPYRLLREAFGNPSLYDRWLYVTDGGHYDNLGLVEALRRRPAAVLVLDASGSPDDRFCALAEAIATARMDHCIEICVDLRPISRGDRKRAAQAWTRGVATHLDGTTTTIYYLRSQLIGGLSWDVENYSTTHPDFPYTSTGDQLYSEWDFEAYRALGHDVTTRALADPPFAELLDDEAATGAPESNGDQDRPPPLVAPRS
;
A
#
# COMPACT_ATOMS: atom_id res chain seq x y z
N MET A 1 -24.65 -57.11 -33.33
CA MET A 1 -23.35 -57.47 -33.92
C MET A 1 -22.24 -56.76 -33.16
N THR A 2 -21.66 -57.50 -32.20
CA THR A 2 -20.22 -57.65 -31.85
C THR A 2 -19.25 -56.47 -31.70
N ALA A 3 -18.52 -56.57 -30.55
CA ALA A 3 -17.15 -56.13 -30.18
C ALA A 3 -16.99 -54.67 -29.67
N ALA A 4 -16.71 -54.33 -28.39
CA ALA A 4 -15.76 -54.85 -27.37
C ALA A 4 -14.31 -54.95 -27.91
N GLU A 5 -13.22 -54.43 -27.33
CA GLU A 5 -12.86 -54.11 -25.94
C GLU A 5 -11.43 -53.45 -25.93
N GLN A 6 -10.99 -52.90 -24.79
CA GLN A 6 -9.59 -52.68 -24.34
C GLN A 6 -8.76 -51.46 -24.85
N HIS A 7 -8.55 -50.48 -23.96
CA HIS A 7 -7.24 -50.30 -23.31
C HIS A 7 -7.30 -49.39 -22.07
N ALA A 8 -6.65 -49.87 -21.02
CA ALA A 8 -6.61 -49.33 -19.66
C ALA A 8 -5.56 -48.21 -19.46
N GLY A 9 -5.84 -47.34 -18.48
CA GLY A 9 -4.89 -46.81 -17.50
C GLY A 9 -3.66 -46.01 -17.97
N SER A 10 -3.74 -44.69 -17.87
CA SER A 10 -2.58 -43.77 -17.79
C SER A 10 -2.91 -42.64 -16.79
N PRO A 11 -1.97 -42.22 -15.92
CA PRO A 11 -2.28 -41.47 -14.72
C PRO A 11 -2.68 -40.03 -15.05
N VAL A 12 -3.69 -39.56 -14.30
CA VAL A 12 -4.14 -38.18 -14.18
C VAL A 12 -2.95 -37.20 -14.20
N ARG A 13 -2.68 -36.60 -15.36
CA ARG A 13 -1.95 -35.33 -15.41
C ARG A 13 -2.97 -34.26 -15.03
N ALA A 14 -2.73 -33.62 -13.88
CA ALA A 14 -3.41 -32.39 -13.49
C ALA A 14 -3.27 -31.35 -14.62
N SER A 15 -4.26 -31.29 -15.51
CA SER A 15 -4.43 -30.22 -16.46
C SER A 15 -4.97 -29.03 -15.67
N GLY A 16 -4.10 -28.06 -15.43
CA GLY A 16 -4.54 -26.73 -15.03
C GLY A 16 -5.38 -26.15 -16.17
N ASP A 17 -6.68 -26.11 -15.96
CA ASP A 17 -7.61 -25.31 -16.74
C ASP A 17 -7.27 -23.83 -16.55
N HIS A 18 -6.27 -23.36 -17.28
CA HIS A 18 -6.05 -21.94 -17.50
C HIS A 18 -6.91 -21.52 -18.70
N VAL A 19 -8.20 -21.33 -18.44
CA VAL A 19 -9.01 -20.45 -19.26
C VAL A 19 -8.46 -19.04 -19.06
N THR A 20 -7.52 -18.64 -19.91
CA THR A 20 -7.17 -17.23 -20.08
C THR A 20 -7.46 -16.88 -21.53
N SER A 21 -8.54 -16.14 -21.69
CA SER A 21 -8.94 -15.41 -22.88
C SER A 21 -7.83 -14.47 -23.34
N GLY A 22 -6.75 -14.94 -23.96
CA GLY A 22 -5.75 -14.11 -24.68
C GLY A 22 -5.09 -12.94 -23.92
N LEU A 23 -5.35 -12.76 -22.62
CA LEU A 23 -4.97 -11.57 -21.84
C LEU A 23 -3.83 -11.90 -20.87
N ALA A 24 -2.87 -10.99 -20.76
CA ALA A 24 -1.72 -11.13 -19.86
C ALA A 24 -2.16 -11.10 -18.39
N THR A 25 -1.59 -11.97 -17.56
CA THR A 25 -1.89 -12.01 -16.11
C THR A 25 -1.40 -10.76 -15.38
N ILE A 26 -1.96 -10.48 -14.19
CA ILE A 26 -1.52 -9.37 -13.32
C ILE A 26 0.00 -9.45 -13.08
N GLU A 27 0.51 -10.64 -12.81
CA GLU A 27 1.95 -10.86 -12.63
C GLU A 27 2.75 -10.50 -13.89
N GLN A 28 2.31 -10.93 -15.07
CA GLN A 28 3.02 -10.66 -16.33
C GLN A 28 3.08 -9.15 -16.60
N VAL A 29 1.96 -8.44 -16.47
CA VAL A 29 1.92 -6.98 -16.62
C VAL A 29 2.83 -6.30 -15.58
N GLY A 30 2.76 -6.75 -14.33
CA GLY A 30 3.60 -6.25 -13.24
C GLY A 30 5.10 -6.43 -13.47
N ARG A 31 5.52 -7.64 -13.88
CA ARG A 31 6.92 -7.93 -14.26
C ARG A 31 7.38 -7.07 -15.43
N GLY A 32 6.50 -6.82 -16.41
CA GLY A 32 6.75 -5.88 -17.50
C GLY A 32 6.98 -4.44 -17.03
N ARG A 33 6.14 -3.92 -16.10
CA ARG A 33 6.33 -2.59 -15.49
C ARG A 33 7.64 -2.51 -14.70
N VAL A 34 7.96 -3.54 -13.92
CA VAL A 34 9.19 -3.61 -13.12
C VAL A 34 10.44 -3.65 -13.99
N PHE A 35 10.38 -4.39 -15.11
CA PHE A 35 11.43 -4.35 -16.14
C PHE A 35 11.56 -2.94 -16.73
N ALA A 36 10.47 -2.34 -17.20
CA ALA A 36 10.48 -1.03 -17.84
C ALA A 36 11.05 0.07 -16.92
N ALA A 37 10.71 0.02 -15.62
CA ALA A 37 11.26 0.93 -14.63
C ALA A 37 12.79 0.77 -14.47
N THR A 38 13.32 -0.45 -14.42
CA THR A 38 14.78 -0.67 -14.38
C THR A 38 15.49 -0.27 -15.66
N THR A 39 14.86 -0.50 -16.81
CA THR A 39 15.39 -0.05 -18.10
C THR A 39 15.42 1.48 -18.15
N GLY A 40 14.41 2.16 -17.60
CA GLY A 40 14.41 3.61 -17.43
C GLY A 40 15.58 4.12 -16.58
N ILE A 41 15.99 3.39 -15.54
CA ILE A 41 17.19 3.72 -14.74
C ILE A 41 18.45 3.61 -15.60
N VAL A 42 18.58 2.55 -16.40
CA VAL A 42 19.71 2.40 -17.33
C VAL A 42 19.75 3.57 -18.31
N VAL A 43 18.62 3.91 -18.94
CA VAL A 43 18.52 5.08 -19.85
C VAL A 43 18.94 6.37 -19.15
N PHE A 44 18.46 6.60 -17.92
CA PHE A 44 18.83 7.76 -17.11
C PHE A 44 20.34 7.81 -16.84
N LEU A 45 20.96 6.70 -16.43
CA LEU A 45 22.40 6.63 -16.19
C LEU A 45 23.22 6.87 -17.46
N VAL A 46 22.73 6.41 -18.63
CA VAL A 46 23.37 6.72 -19.92
C VAL A 46 23.29 8.21 -20.23
N ALA A 47 22.13 8.85 -19.99
CA ALA A 47 21.98 10.30 -20.20
C ALA A 47 22.91 11.09 -19.27
N VAL A 48 23.01 10.69 -17.99
CA VAL A 48 23.94 11.27 -17.02
C VAL A 48 25.39 11.08 -17.49
N GLN A 49 25.81 9.88 -17.91
CA GLN A 49 27.17 9.66 -18.43
C GLN A 49 27.46 10.50 -19.68
N ALA A 50 26.49 10.63 -20.58
CA ALA A 50 26.66 11.42 -21.81
C ALA A 50 27.01 12.88 -21.47
N THR A 51 26.37 13.47 -20.46
CA THR A 51 26.71 14.84 -20.01
C THR A 51 28.16 14.98 -19.53
N MET A 52 28.82 13.90 -19.11
CA MET A 52 30.22 13.93 -18.65
C MET A 52 31.23 13.72 -19.78
N ALA A 53 30.81 13.01 -20.85
CA ALA A 53 31.67 12.56 -21.93
C ALA A 53 31.67 13.46 -23.18
N PHE A 54 30.59 14.21 -23.44
CA PHE A 54 30.42 15.02 -24.65
C PHE A 54 30.87 16.50 -24.58
N PRO A 55 30.82 17.23 -23.45
CA PRO A 55 31.46 18.54 -23.36
C PRO A 55 32.97 18.34 -23.18
N LEU A 56 33.73 18.31 -24.28
CA LEU A 56 35.18 18.13 -24.26
C LEU A 56 35.88 19.30 -24.94
N GLY A 57 35.98 20.41 -24.20
CA GLY A 57 37.02 21.43 -24.35
C GLY A 57 38.25 21.16 -23.46
N VAL A 58 39.13 22.15 -23.31
CA VAL A 58 40.30 22.10 -22.42
C VAL A 58 39.84 22.18 -20.96
N ARG A 59 39.77 21.04 -20.26
CA ARG A 59 39.45 20.99 -18.82
C ARG A 59 40.64 21.39 -17.96
N THR A 60 40.38 22.06 -16.84
CA THR A 60 41.37 22.16 -15.75
C THR A 60 41.60 20.76 -15.12
N PRO A 61 42.77 20.49 -14.50
CA PRO A 61 43.02 19.19 -13.84
C PRO A 61 41.94 18.82 -12.80
N GLN A 62 41.36 19.82 -12.14
CA GLN A 62 40.35 19.64 -11.10
C GLN A 62 38.96 19.29 -11.67
N GLU A 63 38.55 19.90 -12.78
CA GLU A 63 37.31 19.54 -13.51
C GLU A 63 37.38 18.11 -14.06
N CYS A 64 38.52 17.76 -14.66
CA CYS A 64 38.78 16.42 -15.18
C CYS A 64 38.76 15.34 -14.09
N HIS A 65 39.37 15.62 -12.93
CA HIS A 65 39.31 14.71 -11.77
C HIS A 65 37.88 14.52 -11.24
N THR A 66 37.11 15.60 -11.14
CA THR A 66 35.71 15.55 -10.67
C THR A 66 34.81 14.78 -11.63
N ALA A 67 34.92 15.06 -12.93
CA ALA A 67 34.19 14.33 -13.98
C ALA A 67 34.59 12.84 -14.02
N GLY A 68 35.87 12.53 -13.80
CA GLY A 68 36.36 11.15 -13.72
C GLY A 68 35.75 10.37 -12.56
N LEU A 69 35.71 10.96 -11.35
CA LEU A 69 35.10 10.32 -10.17
C LEU A 69 33.58 10.17 -10.31
N LEU A 70 32.91 11.13 -10.93
CA LEU A 70 31.48 11.03 -11.24
C LEU A 70 31.20 9.96 -12.29
N GLY A 71 32.06 9.85 -13.30
CA GLY A 71 32.03 8.75 -14.28
C GLY A 71 32.21 7.38 -13.63
N LEU A 72 33.11 7.23 -12.66
CA LEU A 72 33.27 5.99 -11.88
C LEU A 72 32.02 5.63 -11.07
N LEU A 73 31.36 6.62 -10.47
CA LEU A 73 30.13 6.40 -9.73
C LEU A 73 29.01 5.90 -10.67
N VAL A 74 28.86 6.55 -11.83
CA VAL A 74 27.84 6.17 -12.83
C VAL A 74 28.15 4.81 -13.45
N GLY A 75 29.43 4.50 -13.73
CA GLY A 75 29.90 3.18 -14.18
C GLY A 75 29.56 2.08 -13.18
N ALA A 76 29.90 2.27 -11.90
CA ALA A 76 29.54 1.32 -10.84
C ALA A 76 28.01 1.12 -10.72
N MET A 77 27.21 2.19 -10.86
CA MET A 77 25.76 2.09 -10.90
C MET A 77 25.25 1.35 -12.15
N MET A 78 25.87 1.57 -13.31
CA MET A 78 25.54 0.92 -14.57
C MET A 78 25.83 -0.58 -14.52
N ALA A 79 26.99 -0.97 -14.00
CA ALA A 79 27.42 -2.35 -13.79
C ALA A 79 26.46 -3.15 -12.88
N LEU A 80 25.66 -2.47 -12.05
CA LEU A 80 24.58 -3.08 -11.27
C LEU A 80 23.22 -3.01 -11.98
N ALA A 81 22.88 -1.86 -12.56
CA ALA A 81 21.57 -1.59 -13.15
C ALA A 81 21.33 -2.40 -14.43
N ALA A 82 22.31 -2.50 -15.32
CA ALA A 82 22.17 -3.19 -16.60
C ALA A 82 21.96 -4.71 -16.45
N PRO A 83 22.77 -5.45 -15.66
CA PRO A 83 22.49 -6.86 -15.36
C PRO A 83 21.15 -7.05 -14.64
N THR A 84 20.78 -6.14 -13.74
CA THR A 84 19.49 -6.21 -13.05
C THR A 84 18.31 -6.05 -14.01
N ALA A 85 18.40 -5.11 -14.96
CA ALA A 85 17.37 -4.90 -15.98
C ALA A 85 17.24 -6.11 -16.91
N THR A 86 18.36 -6.68 -17.38
CA THR A 86 18.36 -7.86 -18.25
C THR A 86 17.96 -9.15 -17.52
N TYR A 87 18.27 -9.28 -16.23
CA TYR A 87 17.72 -10.34 -15.38
C TYR A 87 16.20 -10.22 -15.26
N ARG A 88 15.68 -9.01 -15.00
CA ARG A 88 14.22 -8.76 -14.95
C ARG A 88 13.54 -9.03 -16.28
N TYR A 89 14.22 -8.74 -17.40
CA TYR A 89 13.77 -9.14 -18.73
C TYR A 89 13.67 -10.66 -18.86
N TYR A 90 14.70 -11.40 -18.46
CA TYR A 90 14.67 -12.86 -18.44
C TYR A 90 13.49 -13.40 -17.60
N VAL A 91 13.29 -12.85 -16.40
CA VAL A 91 12.19 -13.21 -15.49
C VAL A 91 10.81 -12.88 -16.08
N TYR A 92 10.69 -11.78 -16.84
CA TYR A 92 9.49 -11.41 -17.57
C TYR A 92 9.22 -12.38 -18.72
N ILE A 93 10.20 -12.66 -19.59
CA ILE A 93 10.06 -13.63 -20.68
C ILE A 93 9.70 -15.02 -20.16
N TYR A 94 10.31 -15.44 -19.04
CA TYR A 94 9.98 -16.70 -18.39
C TYR A 94 8.51 -16.72 -17.92
N SER A 95 8.01 -15.62 -17.37
CA SER A 95 6.60 -15.51 -16.93
C SER A 95 5.58 -15.54 -18.07
N LEU A 96 5.98 -15.17 -19.28
CA LEU A 96 5.13 -15.25 -20.47
C LEU A 96 4.92 -16.69 -20.97
N ARG A 97 5.61 -17.68 -20.38
CA ARG A 97 5.55 -19.11 -20.77
C ARG A 97 5.78 -19.34 -22.27
N LEU A 98 6.61 -18.50 -22.90
CA LEU A 98 6.98 -18.60 -24.30
C LEU A 98 7.88 -19.81 -24.57
N ASP A 99 8.01 -20.19 -25.84
CA ASP A 99 8.91 -21.27 -26.29
C ASP A 99 10.33 -21.13 -25.69
N ARG A 100 10.94 -22.27 -25.34
CA ARG A 100 12.26 -22.38 -24.69
C ARG A 100 13.36 -21.62 -25.43
N LYS A 101 13.23 -21.40 -26.76
CA LYS A 101 14.17 -20.57 -27.53
C LYS A 101 14.24 -19.12 -27.04
N TYR A 102 13.12 -18.52 -26.65
CA TYR A 102 13.07 -17.13 -26.16
C TYR A 102 13.67 -17.02 -24.76
N ALA A 103 13.40 -17.98 -23.88
CA ALA A 103 14.03 -18.05 -22.57
C ALA A 103 15.56 -18.28 -22.68
N ARG A 104 16.03 -19.01 -23.71
CA ARG A 104 17.47 -19.14 -24.02
C ARG A 104 18.06 -17.82 -24.50
N PHE A 105 17.42 -17.13 -25.44
CA PHE A 105 17.86 -15.83 -25.93
C PHE A 105 17.93 -14.78 -24.80
N ALA A 106 16.88 -14.67 -23.97
CA ALA A 106 16.87 -13.75 -22.84
C ALA A 106 17.97 -14.06 -21.80
N ARG A 107 18.31 -15.34 -21.62
CA ARG A 107 19.42 -15.76 -20.77
C ARG A 107 20.78 -15.38 -21.38
N GLN A 108 20.93 -15.50 -22.70
CA GLN A 108 22.14 -15.04 -23.41
C GLN A 108 22.29 -13.51 -23.28
N VAL A 109 21.22 -12.75 -23.45
CA VAL A 109 21.21 -11.29 -23.22
C VAL A 109 21.67 -10.93 -21.81
N PHE A 110 21.15 -11.63 -20.79
CA PHE A 110 21.60 -11.45 -19.40
C PHE A 110 23.08 -11.81 -19.22
N ALA A 111 23.55 -12.92 -19.78
CA ALA A 111 24.95 -13.32 -19.71
C ALA A 111 25.89 -12.32 -20.41
N CYS A 112 25.51 -11.82 -21.59
CA CYS A 112 26.22 -10.75 -22.29
C CYS A 112 26.27 -9.48 -21.45
N SER A 113 25.14 -9.07 -20.85
CA SER A 113 25.11 -7.90 -19.96
C SER A 113 26.05 -8.03 -18.77
N LEU A 114 26.17 -9.24 -18.21
CA LEU A 114 27.11 -9.53 -17.12
C LEU A 114 28.56 -9.39 -17.60
N LEU A 115 28.89 -9.92 -18.78
CA LEU A 115 30.22 -9.78 -19.39
C LEU A 115 30.57 -8.32 -19.68
N LEU A 116 29.65 -7.55 -20.29
CA LEU A 116 29.87 -6.12 -20.52
C LEU A 116 30.08 -5.35 -19.20
N SER A 117 29.38 -5.73 -18.12
CA SER A 117 29.57 -5.09 -16.80
C SER A 117 30.93 -5.42 -16.19
N VAL A 118 31.51 -6.58 -16.48
CA VAL A 118 32.89 -6.91 -16.10
C VAL A 118 33.89 -6.06 -16.90
N ILE A 119 33.66 -5.89 -18.21
CA ILE A 119 34.50 -5.04 -19.07
C ILE A 119 34.45 -3.58 -18.59
N ASP A 120 33.25 -3.08 -18.30
CA ASP A 120 33.02 -1.75 -17.73
C ASP A 120 33.75 -1.58 -16.39
N GLY A 121 33.65 -2.57 -15.50
CA GLY A 121 34.40 -2.59 -14.24
C GLY A 121 35.93 -2.56 -14.41
N VAL A 122 36.46 -3.16 -15.48
CA VAL A 122 37.90 -3.05 -15.80
C VAL A 122 38.24 -1.65 -16.30
N ALA A 123 37.41 -1.05 -17.15
CA ALA A 123 37.59 0.34 -17.58
C ALA A 123 37.53 1.32 -16.39
N ASP A 124 36.58 1.11 -15.47
CA ASP A 124 36.47 1.85 -14.20
C ASP A 124 37.73 1.69 -13.36
N LEU A 125 38.26 0.47 -13.21
CA LEU A 125 39.48 0.24 -12.44
C LEU A 125 40.68 0.98 -13.06
N LEU A 126 40.82 0.93 -14.39
CA LEU A 126 41.90 1.63 -15.10
C LEU A 126 41.76 3.16 -14.97
N LEU A 127 40.54 3.69 -15.05
CA LEU A 127 40.25 5.10 -14.84
C LEU A 127 40.59 5.50 -13.39
N ALA A 128 40.19 4.71 -12.40
CA ALA A 128 40.50 4.94 -10.99
C ALA A 128 42.00 4.94 -10.70
N LEU A 129 42.76 4.01 -11.29
CA LEU A 129 44.23 3.97 -11.16
C LEU A 129 44.89 5.22 -11.74
N ARG A 130 44.38 5.74 -12.87
CA ARG A 130 44.89 6.96 -13.50
C ARG A 130 44.53 8.23 -12.72
N LEU A 131 43.34 8.28 -12.12
CA LEU A 131 42.92 9.38 -11.28
C LEU A 131 43.72 9.46 -9.96
N ARG A 132 44.27 8.32 -9.49
CA ARG A 132 45.14 8.24 -8.31
C ARG A 132 46.61 8.55 -8.57
N ALA A 133 47.05 8.62 -9.83
CA ALA A 133 48.43 8.97 -10.14
C ALA A 133 48.70 10.44 -9.80
N GLU A 134 49.86 10.77 -9.22
CA GLU A 134 50.25 12.15 -8.92
C GLU A 134 51.32 12.66 -9.92
N PRO A 135 51.09 13.79 -10.61
CA PRO A 135 49.84 14.56 -10.65
C PRO A 135 48.74 13.82 -11.45
N PRO A 136 47.44 14.07 -11.17
CA PRO A 136 46.35 13.44 -11.90
C PRO A 136 46.50 13.71 -13.40
N SER A 137 46.80 12.65 -14.15
CA SER A 137 47.16 12.77 -15.56
C SER A 137 45.89 12.94 -16.42
N CYS A 138 45.46 14.19 -16.62
CA CYS A 138 44.39 14.55 -17.56
C CYS A 138 44.91 14.52 -19.01
N THR A 139 45.48 13.37 -19.38
CA THR A 139 46.04 13.06 -20.70
C THR A 139 44.95 12.56 -21.64
N GLY A 140 45.23 12.50 -22.95
CA GLY A 140 44.31 11.93 -23.94
C GLY A 140 43.85 10.50 -23.64
N ALA A 141 44.61 9.74 -22.83
CA ALA A 141 44.22 8.40 -22.39
C ALA A 141 43.03 8.40 -21.40
N THR A 142 42.96 9.37 -20.49
CA THR A 142 41.85 9.51 -19.53
C THR A 142 40.56 9.90 -20.25
N VAL A 143 40.66 10.81 -21.23
CA VAL A 143 39.55 11.18 -22.12
C VAL A 143 39.10 9.99 -22.98
N THR A 144 40.05 9.20 -23.48
CA THR A 144 39.76 7.96 -24.21
C THR A 144 38.99 6.96 -23.35
N LEU A 145 39.37 6.76 -22.08
CA LEU A 145 38.65 5.86 -21.16
C LEU A 145 37.22 6.34 -20.89
N LEU A 146 37.01 7.64 -20.67
CA LEU A 146 35.66 8.21 -20.51
C LEU A 146 34.79 8.02 -21.76
N ARG A 147 35.38 8.14 -22.96
CA ARG A 147 34.70 7.88 -24.23
C ARG A 147 34.39 6.39 -24.43
N VAL A 148 35.29 5.49 -24.00
CA VAL A 148 35.06 4.04 -24.02
C VAL A 148 33.91 3.68 -23.08
N GLN A 149 33.88 4.20 -21.85
CA GLN A 149 32.74 4.04 -20.92
C GLN A 149 31.43 4.54 -21.54
N ALA A 150 31.44 5.75 -22.13
CA ALA A 150 30.26 6.30 -22.81
C ALA A 150 29.79 5.40 -23.97
N GLY A 151 30.73 4.81 -24.73
CA GLY A 151 30.44 3.83 -25.77
C GLY A 151 29.84 2.52 -25.23
N LEU A 152 30.36 1.99 -24.13
CA LEU A 152 29.80 0.80 -23.44
C LEU A 152 28.39 1.08 -22.93
N HIS A 153 28.17 2.25 -22.32
CA HIS A 153 26.87 2.72 -21.83
C HIS A 153 25.88 2.89 -22.98
N LEU A 154 26.31 3.44 -24.13
CA LEU A 154 25.51 3.48 -25.35
C LEU A 154 25.17 2.08 -25.87
N GLY A 155 26.12 1.13 -25.78
CA GLY A 155 25.88 -0.28 -26.06
C GLY A 155 24.79 -0.88 -25.16
N PHE A 156 24.82 -0.60 -23.86
CA PHE A 156 23.74 -0.99 -22.93
C PHE A 156 22.40 -0.34 -23.28
N LEU A 157 22.38 0.93 -23.71
CA LEU A 157 21.17 1.60 -24.19
C LEU A 157 20.61 0.90 -25.42
N LEU A 158 21.45 0.59 -26.41
CA LEU A 158 21.03 -0.12 -27.62
C LEU A 158 20.49 -1.51 -27.26
N LEU A 159 21.14 -2.24 -26.36
CA LEU A 159 20.65 -3.52 -25.85
C LEU A 159 19.29 -3.35 -25.17
N ALA A 160 19.14 -2.34 -24.31
CA ALA A 160 17.88 -2.00 -23.65
C ALA A 160 16.76 -1.66 -24.65
N LEU A 161 17.06 -0.90 -25.70
CA LEU A 161 16.13 -0.55 -26.78
C LEU A 161 15.74 -1.78 -27.60
N VAL A 162 16.68 -2.62 -27.99
CA VAL A 162 16.43 -3.89 -28.69
C VAL A 162 15.57 -4.82 -27.84
N VAL A 163 15.88 -4.95 -26.55
CA VAL A 163 15.08 -5.73 -25.60
C VAL A 163 13.67 -5.14 -25.45
N THR A 164 13.54 -3.82 -25.39
CA THR A 164 12.25 -3.13 -25.31
C THR A 164 11.44 -3.33 -26.60
N ALA A 165 12.09 -3.27 -27.76
CA ALA A 165 11.49 -3.56 -29.06
C ALA A 165 11.08 -5.05 -29.17
N ALA A 166 11.88 -5.97 -28.65
CA ALA A 166 11.55 -7.38 -28.56
C ALA A 166 10.33 -7.60 -27.64
N ILE A 167 10.25 -6.93 -26.50
CA ILE A 167 9.06 -6.95 -25.62
C ILE A 167 7.85 -6.36 -26.33
N TRP A 168 8.03 -5.27 -27.08
CA TRP A 168 6.96 -4.72 -27.87
C TRP A 168 6.49 -5.77 -28.88
N TYR A 169 7.39 -6.41 -29.63
CA TYR A 169 7.05 -7.45 -30.61
C TYR A 169 6.39 -8.70 -30.00
N PHE A 170 6.96 -9.28 -28.94
CA PHE A 170 6.43 -10.49 -28.30
C PHE A 170 5.21 -10.21 -27.39
N GLY A 171 5.26 -9.09 -26.68
CA GLY A 171 4.18 -8.63 -25.80
C GLY A 171 2.96 -8.14 -26.57
N THR A 172 3.13 -7.53 -27.76
CA THR A 172 2.01 -7.23 -28.66
C THR A 172 1.50 -8.49 -29.34
N ARG A 173 2.35 -9.42 -29.80
CA ARG A 173 1.86 -10.65 -30.45
C ARG A 173 0.96 -11.51 -29.54
N ASN A 174 1.22 -11.55 -28.22
CA ASN A 174 0.34 -12.22 -27.26
C ASN A 174 -0.83 -11.34 -26.77
N ARG A 175 -0.74 -10.00 -26.82
CA ARG A 175 -1.84 -9.09 -26.42
C ARG A 175 -2.79 -8.73 -27.56
N LEU A 176 -2.37 -8.85 -28.81
CA LEU A 176 -3.17 -8.59 -30.02
C LEU A 176 -4.09 -9.76 -30.38
N ALA A 177 -3.97 -10.91 -29.70
CA ALA A 177 -4.97 -11.97 -29.76
C ALA A 177 -6.20 -11.68 -28.86
N GLY A 178 -6.20 -10.56 -28.12
CA GLY A 178 -7.31 -10.08 -27.29
C GLY A 178 -7.47 -8.57 -27.40
N GLU A 179 -7.70 -8.06 -28.63
CA GLU A 179 -8.06 -6.66 -28.89
C GLU A 179 -9.50 -6.36 -28.50
N HIS A 180 -9.79 -6.43 -27.20
CA HIS A 180 -11.00 -5.83 -26.67
C HIS A 180 -10.65 -4.88 -25.53
N PRO A 181 -11.32 -3.70 -25.40
CA PRO A 181 -11.29 -2.93 -24.16
C PRO A 181 -11.51 -3.92 -23.02
N SER A 182 -10.71 -3.85 -21.95
CA SER A 182 -10.72 -4.81 -20.83
C SER A 182 -12.13 -5.30 -20.60
N GLN A 183 -12.47 -6.46 -21.18
CA GLN A 183 -13.84 -6.91 -21.11
C GLN A 183 -14.05 -7.18 -19.63
N ALA A 184 -15.07 -6.56 -19.05
CA ALA A 184 -15.47 -6.83 -17.68
C ALA A 184 -15.99 -8.27 -17.66
N HIS A 185 -15.06 -9.23 -17.64
CA HIS A 185 -15.36 -10.63 -17.54
C HIS A 185 -15.48 -10.94 -16.06
N TYR A 186 -16.70 -11.29 -15.67
CA TYR A 186 -16.95 -11.87 -14.39
C TYR A 186 -16.53 -13.34 -14.44
N ALA A 187 -15.54 -13.71 -13.62
CA ALA A 187 -15.21 -15.11 -13.44
C ALA A 187 -16.45 -15.89 -12.95
N GLU A 188 -16.66 -17.09 -13.48
CA GLU A 188 -17.59 -18.05 -12.90
C GLU A 188 -17.08 -18.50 -11.54
N THR A 189 -17.95 -18.48 -10.54
CA THR A 189 -17.61 -18.95 -9.18
C THR A 189 -17.72 -20.47 -9.16
N THR A 190 -16.59 -21.16 -9.34
CA THR A 190 -16.55 -22.62 -9.56
C THR A 190 -16.53 -23.47 -8.29
N ALA A 191 -16.49 -22.88 -7.09
CA ALA A 191 -16.48 -23.64 -5.83
C ALA A 191 -17.51 -23.12 -4.83
N ALA A 192 -18.28 -24.04 -4.25
CA ALA A 192 -19.13 -23.77 -3.08
C ALA A 192 -18.23 -23.38 -1.89
N PRO A 193 -18.50 -22.29 -1.17
CA PRO A 193 -17.71 -21.92 0.00
C PRO A 193 -17.84 -22.95 1.13
N ALA A 194 -16.81 -23.07 1.96
CA ALA A 194 -16.77 -24.04 3.06
C ALA A 194 -17.79 -23.78 4.19
N ASP A 195 -18.43 -22.61 4.20
CA ASP A 195 -19.29 -22.14 5.29
C ASP A 195 -20.78 -22.07 4.87
N ARG A 196 -21.17 -22.82 3.82
CA ARG A 196 -22.48 -22.72 3.15
C ARG A 196 -23.68 -22.97 4.07
N ASP A 197 -23.53 -23.88 5.03
CA ASP A 197 -24.65 -24.40 5.84
C ASP A 197 -24.68 -23.87 7.27
N GLY A 198 -23.86 -22.85 7.60
CA GLY A 198 -23.66 -22.37 8.98
C GLY A 198 -24.03 -20.90 9.21
N LEU A 199 -23.90 -20.49 10.48
CA LEU A 199 -23.95 -19.09 10.91
C LEU A 199 -22.57 -18.44 10.76
N ILE A 200 -22.51 -17.22 10.21
CA ILE A 200 -21.33 -16.35 10.26
C ILE A 200 -21.62 -15.13 11.13
N ILE A 201 -20.72 -14.82 12.06
CA ILE A 201 -20.82 -13.63 12.92
C ILE A 201 -19.91 -12.53 12.37
N CYS A 202 -20.44 -11.34 12.16
CA CYS A 202 -19.69 -10.18 11.70
C CYS A 202 -19.54 -9.15 12.83
N CYS A 203 -18.29 -8.81 13.15
CA CYS A 203 -17.95 -7.78 14.12
C CYS A 203 -17.40 -6.54 13.37
N SER A 204 -18.18 -5.47 13.37
CA SER A 204 -17.88 -4.25 12.60
C SER A 204 -16.66 -3.46 13.11
N GLY A 205 -16.17 -2.53 12.30
CA GLY A 205 -15.11 -1.60 12.65
C GLY A 205 -15.54 -0.42 13.52
N GLY A 206 -14.59 0.19 14.20
CA GLY A 206 -14.85 1.29 15.14
C GLY A 206 -13.83 1.46 16.28
N GLY A 207 -12.71 0.74 16.24
CA GLY A 207 -11.71 0.72 17.31
C GLY A 207 -12.25 0.14 18.62
N ILE A 208 -11.75 0.63 19.75
CA ILE A 208 -12.13 0.11 21.08
C ILE A 208 -13.63 0.18 21.37
N ARG A 209 -14.34 1.16 20.79
CA ARG A 209 -15.81 1.24 20.84
C ARG A 209 -16.48 -0.04 20.36
N SER A 210 -16.14 -0.43 19.14
CA SER A 210 -16.72 -1.63 18.52
C SER A 210 -16.25 -2.89 19.23
N ALA A 211 -14.97 -2.95 19.63
CA ALA A 211 -14.44 -4.07 20.41
C ALA A 211 -15.24 -4.30 21.70
N SER A 212 -15.59 -3.23 22.41
CA SER A 212 -16.34 -3.27 23.68
C SER A 212 -17.79 -3.72 23.46
N PHE A 213 -18.49 -3.12 22.50
CA PHE A 213 -19.87 -3.50 22.15
C PHE A 213 -19.95 -4.96 21.66
N CYS A 214 -19.07 -5.34 20.73
CA CYS A 214 -19.02 -6.70 20.20
C CYS A 214 -18.65 -7.71 21.30
N LEU A 215 -17.79 -7.37 22.28
CA LEU A 215 -17.53 -8.24 23.43
C LEU A 215 -18.81 -8.60 24.18
N GLY A 216 -19.63 -7.59 24.50
CA GLY A 216 -20.92 -7.80 25.18
C GLY A 216 -21.86 -8.73 24.42
N ALA A 217 -21.98 -8.50 23.11
CA ALA A 217 -22.79 -9.34 22.23
C ALA A 217 -22.25 -10.79 22.13
N LEU A 218 -20.93 -10.95 21.96
CA LEU A 218 -20.28 -12.25 21.87
C LEU A 218 -20.37 -13.04 23.17
N GLN A 219 -20.36 -12.38 24.33
CA GLN A 219 -20.61 -13.02 25.64
C GLN A 219 -21.99 -13.69 25.66
N VAL A 220 -23.03 -12.98 25.21
CA VAL A 220 -24.40 -13.52 25.13
C VAL A 220 -24.48 -14.69 24.16
N LEU A 221 -23.88 -14.56 22.97
CA LEU A 221 -23.89 -15.63 21.96
C LEU A 221 -23.16 -16.88 22.44
N ARG A 222 -22.02 -16.72 23.13
CA ARG A 222 -21.28 -17.82 23.78
C ARG A 222 -22.13 -18.50 24.85
N ASP A 223 -22.79 -17.73 25.70
CA ASP A 223 -23.63 -18.27 26.78
C ASP A 223 -24.87 -19.00 26.25
N ARG A 224 -25.28 -18.72 25.01
CA ARG A 224 -26.33 -19.45 24.27
C ARG A 224 -25.78 -20.54 23.33
N GLY A 225 -24.49 -20.83 23.36
CA GLY A 225 -23.84 -21.85 22.51
C GLY A 225 -23.71 -21.49 21.02
N ARG A 226 -24.20 -20.31 20.60
CA ARG A 226 -24.24 -19.87 19.19
C ARG A 226 -22.92 -19.33 18.68
N TYR A 227 -22.04 -18.87 19.57
CA TYR A 227 -20.68 -18.55 19.16
C TYR A 227 -19.93 -19.80 18.71
N GLN A 228 -20.05 -20.90 19.46
CA GLN A 228 -19.37 -22.16 19.21
C GLN A 228 -19.91 -22.87 17.97
N SER A 229 -21.19 -22.74 17.63
CA SER A 229 -21.77 -23.34 16.42
C SER A 229 -21.53 -22.51 15.14
N ALA A 230 -21.01 -21.29 15.25
CA ALA A 230 -20.74 -20.45 14.09
C ALA A 230 -19.57 -21.01 13.26
N GLY A 231 -19.70 -21.03 11.95
CA GLY A 231 -18.65 -21.50 11.05
C GLY A 231 -17.47 -20.52 10.97
N ALA A 232 -17.74 -19.21 11.10
CA ALA A 232 -16.73 -18.17 11.06
C ALA A 232 -17.14 -16.93 11.87
N VAL A 233 -16.12 -16.20 12.35
CA VAL A 233 -16.26 -14.82 12.82
C VAL A 233 -15.44 -13.91 11.91
N VAL A 234 -16.11 -12.96 11.26
CA VAL A 234 -15.50 -11.96 10.38
C VAL A 234 -15.33 -10.66 11.15
N GLY A 235 -14.09 -10.31 11.48
CA GLY A 235 -13.75 -9.08 12.20
C GLY A 235 -13.19 -8.01 11.28
N VAL A 236 -13.65 -6.77 11.48
CA VAL A 236 -13.10 -5.56 10.84
C VAL A 236 -12.61 -4.61 11.91
N SER A 237 -11.38 -4.11 11.80
CA SER A 237 -10.82 -3.09 12.70
C SER A 237 -11.04 -3.46 14.18
N GLY A 238 -11.73 -2.62 14.96
CA GLY A 238 -12.13 -2.90 16.35
C GLY A 238 -12.81 -4.25 16.58
N GLY A 239 -13.71 -4.68 15.69
CA GLY A 239 -14.33 -5.99 15.74
C GLY A 239 -13.33 -7.14 15.54
N GLY A 240 -12.28 -6.90 14.74
CA GLY A 240 -11.13 -7.79 14.61
C GLY A 240 -10.30 -7.91 15.89
N TYR A 241 -10.26 -6.87 16.74
CA TYR A 241 -9.53 -6.92 18.01
C TYR A 241 -10.15 -7.94 18.94
N ILE A 242 -11.47 -7.83 19.13
CA ILE A 242 -12.18 -8.72 20.04
C ILE A 242 -12.40 -10.11 19.46
N ALA A 243 -12.60 -10.25 18.15
CA ALA A 243 -12.68 -11.57 17.51
C ALA A 243 -11.36 -12.35 17.68
N ALA A 244 -10.22 -11.70 17.44
CA ALA A 244 -8.91 -12.30 17.70
C ALA A 244 -8.70 -12.64 19.18
N ALA A 245 -9.10 -11.73 20.09
CA ALA A 245 -9.00 -11.92 21.52
C ALA A 245 -9.83 -13.12 22.01
N MET A 246 -11.11 -13.21 21.62
CA MET A 246 -11.99 -14.34 21.93
C MET A 246 -11.40 -15.66 21.43
N HIS A 247 -10.80 -15.65 20.24
CA HIS A 247 -10.21 -16.84 19.64
C HIS A 247 -8.93 -17.30 20.36
N ILE A 248 -8.06 -16.38 20.77
CA ILE A 248 -6.83 -16.71 21.53
C ILE A 248 -7.15 -17.11 22.96
N VAL A 249 -8.04 -16.38 23.63
CA VAL A 249 -8.47 -16.68 25.00
C VAL A 249 -9.20 -18.02 25.04
N GLY A 250 -10.06 -18.34 24.06
CA GLY A 250 -10.74 -19.64 24.00
C GLY A 250 -9.80 -20.85 23.99
N ARG A 251 -8.55 -20.69 23.49
CA ARG A 251 -7.53 -21.77 23.52
C ARG A 251 -6.88 -21.96 24.88
N THR A 252 -6.87 -20.93 25.71
CA THR A 252 -6.13 -20.91 26.99
C THR A 252 -7.07 -20.92 28.21
N PHE A 253 -8.32 -20.48 28.02
CA PHE A 253 -9.42 -20.45 28.97
C PHE A 253 -10.68 -21.09 28.34
N PRO A 254 -10.74 -22.43 28.20
CA PRO A 254 -11.81 -23.10 27.47
C PRO A 254 -13.18 -23.05 28.17
N ASP A 255 -13.23 -22.90 29.49
CA ASP A 255 -14.48 -23.05 30.26
C ASP A 255 -15.53 -21.99 29.90
N ARG A 256 -15.22 -20.68 30.02
CA ARG A 256 -16.09 -19.54 29.66
C ARG A 256 -15.28 -18.25 29.40
N PRO A 257 -14.63 -18.10 28.23
CA PRO A 257 -13.71 -16.98 27.96
C PRO A 257 -14.42 -15.63 27.99
N TYR A 258 -13.94 -14.69 28.80
CA TYR A 258 -14.54 -13.39 29.12
C TYR A 258 -15.88 -13.47 29.86
N SER A 259 -16.07 -14.36 30.83
CA SER A 259 -17.20 -14.24 31.78
C SER A 259 -17.01 -13.03 32.71
N LEU A 260 -18.07 -12.61 33.41
CA LEU A 260 -18.02 -11.40 34.28
C LEU A 260 -17.02 -11.53 35.44
N ASP A 261 -16.80 -12.76 35.90
CA ASP A 261 -15.88 -13.16 36.96
C ASP A 261 -14.49 -13.56 36.44
N SER A 262 -14.23 -13.43 35.14
CA SER A 262 -13.01 -13.93 34.53
C SER A 262 -11.82 -12.99 34.63
N THR A 263 -10.63 -13.58 34.73
CA THR A 263 -9.39 -12.83 34.93
C THR A 263 -8.98 -12.02 33.70
N GLU A 264 -9.31 -12.51 32.51
CA GLU A 264 -9.02 -11.88 31.23
C GLU A 264 -9.93 -10.66 30.97
N LEU A 265 -11.20 -10.70 31.39
CA LEU A 265 -12.06 -9.52 31.35
C LEU A 265 -11.55 -8.46 32.33
N ALA A 266 -11.20 -8.88 33.56
CA ALA A 266 -10.61 -7.99 34.56
C ALA A 266 -9.27 -7.38 34.07
N TYR A 267 -8.46 -8.15 33.35
CA TYR A 267 -7.22 -7.67 32.74
C TYR A 267 -7.49 -6.63 31.65
N LEU A 268 -8.44 -6.91 30.74
CA LEU A 268 -8.79 -6.01 29.64
C LEU A 268 -9.36 -4.68 30.15
N ARG A 269 -10.26 -4.71 31.15
CA ARG A 269 -10.82 -3.51 31.80
C ARG A 269 -9.74 -2.57 32.36
N ARG A 270 -8.65 -3.13 32.89
CA ARG A 270 -7.52 -2.34 33.42
C ARG A 270 -6.59 -1.78 32.33
N ARG A 271 -6.78 -2.15 31.07
CA ARG A 271 -5.89 -1.81 29.94
C ARG A 271 -6.64 -1.27 28.72
N THR A 272 -7.81 -0.69 28.94
CA THR A 272 -8.60 0.00 27.91
C THR A 272 -7.85 1.20 27.31
N ARG A 273 -6.92 1.81 28.03
CA ARG A 273 -5.95 2.80 27.51
C ARG A 273 -4.72 2.15 26.86
N TYR A 274 -4.93 1.17 25.99
CA TYR A 274 -3.87 0.31 25.46
C TYR A 274 -2.81 1.05 24.62
N LEU A 275 -3.19 2.12 23.92
CA LEU A 275 -2.25 2.89 23.11
C LEU A 275 -1.20 3.63 23.94
N MET A 276 -1.53 4.04 25.17
CA MET A 276 -0.66 4.85 26.03
C MET A 276 -0.91 4.54 27.52
N PRO A 277 -0.61 3.32 28.00
CA PRO A 277 -0.95 2.92 29.36
C PRO A 277 -0.07 3.61 30.41
N ARG A 278 1.17 4.00 30.07
CA ARG A 278 2.06 4.76 30.96
C ARG A 278 2.61 6.02 30.28
N GLY A 279 2.99 7.01 31.08
CA GLY A 279 3.66 8.22 30.58
C GLY A 279 4.96 7.92 29.81
N THR A 280 5.69 6.87 30.20
CA THR A 280 6.91 6.39 29.51
C THR A 280 6.63 5.85 28.10
N ASP A 281 5.44 5.29 27.86
CA ASP A 281 5.07 4.75 26.55
C ASP A 281 4.81 5.86 25.53
N LYS A 282 4.39 7.05 25.99
CA LYS A 282 4.30 8.25 25.15
C LYS A 282 5.64 8.61 24.53
N PHE A 283 6.73 8.51 25.31
CA PHE A 283 8.08 8.76 24.80
C PHE A 283 8.44 7.75 23.72
N ARG A 284 8.14 6.46 23.90
CA ARG A 284 8.40 5.43 22.88
C ARG A 284 7.64 5.67 21.58
N ALA A 285 6.35 6.03 21.66
CA ALA A 285 5.55 6.39 20.49
C ALA A 285 6.15 7.60 19.75
N VAL A 286 6.52 8.65 20.49
CA VAL A 286 7.15 9.86 19.92
C VAL A 286 8.52 9.54 19.31
N PHE A 287 9.37 8.76 19.98
CA PHE A 287 10.66 8.35 19.43
C PHE A 287 10.51 7.46 18.20
N SER A 288 9.52 6.57 18.15
CA SER A 288 9.22 5.78 16.95
C SER A 288 8.81 6.67 15.78
N LEU A 289 7.99 7.70 16.03
CA LEU A 289 7.61 8.69 15.03
C LEU A 289 8.83 9.49 14.56
N LEU A 290 9.62 10.04 15.49
CA LEU A 290 10.83 10.82 15.20
C LEU A 290 11.89 10.00 14.45
N TYR A 291 12.05 8.72 14.79
CA TYR A 291 12.94 7.80 14.07
C TYR A 291 12.47 7.64 12.62
N GLY A 292 11.18 7.40 12.40
CA GLY A 292 10.61 7.33 11.06
C GLY A 292 10.79 8.62 10.25
N ILE A 293 10.54 9.77 10.88
CA ILE A 293 10.77 11.10 10.30
C ILE A 293 12.25 11.26 9.92
N ALA A 294 13.17 10.92 10.82
CA ALA A 294 14.60 11.04 10.60
C ALA A 294 15.06 10.16 9.43
N VAL A 295 14.62 8.91 9.35
CA VAL A 295 14.93 8.01 8.23
C VAL A 295 14.40 8.57 6.90
N ASN A 296 13.14 9.02 6.88
CA ASN A 296 12.53 9.59 5.67
C ASN A 296 13.23 10.87 5.21
N ALA A 297 13.45 11.81 6.14
CA ALA A 297 14.14 13.06 5.87
C ALA A 297 15.58 12.83 5.40
N THR A 298 16.27 11.84 5.97
CA THR A 298 17.62 11.45 5.55
C THR A 298 17.64 10.91 4.12
N LEU A 299 16.71 10.02 3.75
CA LEU A 299 16.65 9.47 2.40
C LEU A 299 16.29 10.51 1.33
N ILE A 300 15.36 11.40 1.67
CA ILE A 300 14.99 12.53 0.80
C ILE A 300 16.18 13.49 0.69
N GLY A 301 16.84 13.80 1.80
CA GLY A 301 18.06 14.60 1.84
C GLY A 301 19.16 14.01 0.96
N ILE A 302 19.46 12.71 1.08
CA ILE A 302 20.44 12.01 0.24
C ILE A 302 20.09 12.13 -1.24
N SER A 303 18.82 11.93 -1.59
CA SER A 303 18.33 12.01 -2.98
C SER A 303 18.43 13.44 -3.52
N LEU A 304 18.05 14.44 -2.72
CA LEU A 304 18.14 15.85 -3.08
C LEU A 304 19.59 16.30 -3.22
N VAL A 305 20.49 15.90 -2.32
CA VAL A 305 21.92 16.20 -2.42
C VAL A 305 22.50 15.56 -3.68
N ALA A 306 22.20 14.29 -3.96
CA ALA A 306 22.69 13.62 -5.16
C ALA A 306 22.23 14.32 -6.46
N VAL A 307 20.95 14.69 -6.56
CA VAL A 307 20.41 15.43 -7.71
C VAL A 307 21.00 16.83 -7.80
N SER A 308 21.10 17.55 -6.68
CA SER A 308 21.67 18.91 -6.63
C SER A 308 23.15 18.94 -6.98
N TRP A 309 23.91 17.90 -6.58
CA TRP A 309 25.33 17.80 -6.87
C TRP A 309 25.56 17.55 -8.35
N TRP A 310 24.81 16.63 -8.96
CA TRP A 310 24.86 16.43 -10.41
C TRP A 310 24.44 17.69 -11.18
N LEU A 311 23.34 18.33 -10.80
CA LEU A 311 22.90 19.61 -11.40
C LEU A 311 23.96 20.69 -11.24
N GLY A 312 24.50 20.87 -10.04
CA GLY A 312 25.50 21.91 -9.76
C GLY A 312 26.78 21.69 -10.57
N TRP A 313 27.26 20.44 -10.67
CA TRP A 313 28.37 20.10 -11.55
C TRP A 313 28.06 20.43 -13.01
N LEU A 314 26.89 20.04 -13.52
CA LEU A 314 26.49 20.28 -14.90
C LEU A 314 26.38 21.78 -15.22
N LEU A 315 25.77 22.57 -14.34
CA LEU A 315 25.55 24.01 -14.55
C LEU A 315 26.85 24.81 -14.56
N ASP A 316 27.86 24.38 -13.80
CA ASP A 316 29.20 24.96 -13.86
C ASP A 316 29.98 24.50 -15.10
N ASP A 317 29.95 23.20 -15.45
CA ASP A 317 30.68 22.65 -16.61
C ASP A 317 30.22 23.28 -17.94
N ILE A 318 28.97 23.74 -18.03
CA ILE A 318 28.46 24.46 -19.21
C ILE A 318 28.58 25.99 -19.10
N ASP A 319 29.21 26.54 -18.05
CA ASP A 319 29.29 27.99 -17.76
C ASP A 319 27.92 28.68 -17.62
N MET A 320 26.89 27.96 -17.19
CA MET A 320 25.54 28.53 -17.03
C MET A 320 25.41 29.33 -15.74
N LEU A 321 26.14 28.95 -14.68
CA LEU A 321 26.12 29.64 -13.39
C LEU A 321 27.56 30.04 -13.01
N THR A 322 27.83 31.33 -12.90
CA THR A 322 29.14 31.87 -12.48
C THR A 322 28.97 32.81 -11.30
N ARG A 323 29.99 32.91 -10.44
CA ARG A 323 29.98 33.80 -9.28
C ARG A 323 31.10 34.83 -9.41
N THR A 324 30.76 36.11 -9.26
CA THR A 324 31.73 37.21 -9.25
C THR A 324 31.55 37.99 -7.94
N GLY A 325 32.38 37.72 -6.94
CA GLY A 325 32.18 38.28 -5.59
C GLY A 325 30.90 37.75 -4.93
N ASP A 326 30.01 38.67 -4.53
CA ASP A 326 28.71 38.33 -3.90
C ASP A 326 27.55 38.21 -4.90
N THR A 327 27.80 38.42 -6.19
CA THR A 327 26.77 38.36 -7.23
C THR A 327 26.82 37.06 -8.01
N LEU A 328 25.63 36.46 -8.20
CA LEU A 328 25.40 35.26 -8.98
C LEU A 328 25.02 35.68 -10.41
N HIS A 329 25.84 35.32 -11.39
CA HIS A 329 25.58 35.57 -12.80
C HIS A 329 25.07 34.28 -13.47
N LEU A 330 24.00 34.39 -14.24
CA LEU A 330 23.44 33.27 -15.00
C LEU A 330 23.46 33.57 -16.50
N HIS A 331 24.11 32.68 -17.25
CA HIS A 331 24.22 32.76 -18.71
C HIS A 331 23.22 31.78 -19.34
N LEU A 332 22.12 32.29 -19.92
CA LEU A 332 21.09 31.43 -20.56
C LEU A 332 21.60 30.70 -21.82
N VAL A 333 22.68 31.20 -22.43
CA VAL A 333 23.33 30.59 -23.60
C VAL A 333 24.75 30.17 -23.18
N PRO A 334 24.94 28.91 -22.77
CA PRO A 334 26.23 28.39 -22.34
C PRO A 334 27.24 28.28 -23.48
N ALA A 335 28.54 28.31 -23.15
CA ALA A 335 29.64 28.26 -24.12
C ALA A 335 29.69 26.96 -24.95
N GLY A 336 29.07 25.87 -24.46
CA GLY A 336 29.05 24.54 -25.07
C GLY A 336 27.95 24.27 -26.12
N GLY A 337 27.10 25.26 -26.45
CA GLY A 337 26.04 25.14 -27.48
C GLY A 337 24.70 24.56 -27.00
N TYR A 338 23.71 24.47 -27.91
CA TYR A 338 22.30 24.16 -27.58
C TYR A 338 21.99 22.67 -27.30
N TRP A 339 22.99 21.79 -27.24
CA TRP A 339 22.78 20.34 -27.05
C TRP A 339 22.08 20.03 -25.72
N TYR A 340 22.32 20.82 -24.67
CA TYR A 340 21.67 20.64 -23.37
C TYR A 340 20.16 20.84 -23.46
N LEU A 341 19.68 21.79 -24.29
CA LEU A 341 18.25 21.99 -24.55
C LEU A 341 17.66 20.82 -25.33
N ALA A 342 18.42 20.24 -26.26
CA ALA A 342 18.00 19.06 -26.99
C ALA A 342 17.82 17.85 -26.05
N ILE A 343 18.67 17.69 -25.03
CA ILE A 343 18.47 16.68 -24.00
C ILE A 343 17.28 17.03 -23.10
N ALA A 344 17.22 18.27 -22.59
CA ALA A 344 16.21 18.70 -21.62
C ALA A 344 14.79 18.70 -22.17
N LEU A 345 14.61 19.21 -23.39
CA LEU A 345 13.31 19.38 -24.04
C LEU A 345 13.03 18.31 -25.10
N GLY A 346 14.04 17.60 -25.60
CA GLY A 346 13.90 16.61 -26.67
C GLY A 346 12.78 15.59 -26.44
N PRO A 347 12.72 14.89 -25.28
CA PRO A 347 11.64 13.96 -25.00
C PRO A 347 10.25 14.62 -25.01
N PHE A 348 10.14 15.85 -24.49
CA PHE A 348 8.90 16.60 -24.49
C PHE A 348 8.49 17.01 -25.90
N VAL A 349 9.44 17.52 -26.71
CA VAL A 349 9.23 17.90 -28.11
C VAL A 349 8.85 16.69 -28.95
N LEU A 350 9.50 15.53 -28.73
CA LEU A 350 9.15 14.27 -29.40
C LEU A 350 7.75 13.78 -29.01
N ALA A 351 7.34 13.93 -27.75
CA ALA A 351 5.99 13.61 -27.30
C ALA A 351 4.94 14.55 -27.94
N LEU A 352 5.26 15.84 -28.00
CA LEU A 352 4.42 16.83 -28.67
C LEU A 352 4.32 16.55 -30.17
N ALA A 353 5.44 16.25 -30.83
CA ALA A 353 5.47 15.88 -32.25
C ALA A 353 4.66 14.60 -32.50
N ALA A 354 4.82 13.57 -31.66
CA ALA A 354 4.02 12.36 -31.71
C ALA A 354 2.52 12.65 -31.58
N PHE A 355 2.13 13.54 -30.67
CA PHE A 355 0.74 13.98 -30.49
C PHE A 355 0.22 14.77 -31.70
N VAL A 356 1.00 15.71 -32.23
CA VAL A 356 0.64 16.49 -33.41
C VAL A 356 0.51 15.59 -34.63
N VAL A 357 1.44 14.65 -34.83
CA VAL A 357 1.37 13.63 -35.90
C VAL A 357 0.13 12.76 -35.73
N GLU A 358 -0.19 12.31 -34.51
CA GLU A 358 -1.42 11.57 -34.23
C GLU A 358 -2.66 12.38 -34.63
N LYS A 359 -2.74 13.67 -34.27
CA LYS A 359 -3.88 14.54 -34.60
C LYS A 359 -3.97 14.94 -36.06
N ALA A 360 -2.83 15.18 -36.71
CA ALA A 360 -2.76 15.47 -38.14
C ALA A 360 -3.13 14.24 -38.97
N TRP A 361 -2.64 13.05 -38.57
CA TRP A 361 -3.07 11.80 -39.15
C TRP A 361 -4.58 11.64 -38.97
N ASP A 362 -5.11 11.74 -37.75
CA ASP A 362 -6.54 11.60 -37.44
C ASP A 362 -7.45 12.55 -38.22
N ARG A 363 -6.93 13.75 -38.55
CA ARG A 363 -7.61 14.73 -39.40
C ARG A 363 -7.66 14.31 -40.87
N LEU A 364 -6.62 13.65 -41.39
CA LEU A 364 -6.49 13.24 -42.79
C LEU A 364 -7.09 11.86 -43.06
N THR A 365 -6.89 10.92 -42.14
CA THR A 365 -7.42 9.55 -42.16
C THR A 365 -7.63 9.05 -40.73
N MET A 366 -8.64 8.21 -40.49
CA MET A 366 -8.88 7.66 -39.15
C MET A 366 -7.67 6.83 -38.69
N VAL A 367 -6.99 7.24 -37.61
CA VAL A 367 -5.79 6.54 -37.12
C VAL A 367 -6.20 5.15 -36.63
N PRO A 368 -5.58 4.06 -37.11
CA PRO A 368 -5.85 2.73 -36.57
C PRO A 368 -5.57 2.68 -35.06
N ASP A 369 -6.45 2.04 -34.28
CA ASP A 369 -6.34 1.97 -32.82
C ASP A 369 -4.98 1.43 -32.33
N ARG A 370 -4.36 0.54 -33.12
CA ARG A 370 -3.00 0.06 -32.88
C ARG A 370 -1.97 1.19 -32.85
N MET A 371 -2.02 2.09 -33.85
CA MET A 371 -1.11 3.23 -33.95
C MET A 371 -1.39 4.26 -32.85
N ARG A 372 -2.67 4.57 -32.59
CA ARG A 372 -3.07 5.47 -31.50
C ARG A 372 -2.56 4.97 -30.13
N ASN A 373 -2.64 3.67 -29.87
CA ASN A 373 -2.10 3.06 -28.66
C ASN A 373 -0.57 3.13 -28.57
N ILE A 374 0.13 2.98 -29.69
CA ILE A 374 1.59 3.14 -29.75
C ILE A 374 1.97 4.57 -29.44
N PHE A 375 1.37 5.55 -30.12
CA PHE A 375 1.57 6.97 -29.87
C PHE A 375 1.27 7.32 -28.40
N THR A 376 0.13 6.88 -27.87
CA THR A 376 -0.23 7.13 -26.47
C THR A 376 0.80 6.55 -25.49
N LYS A 377 1.27 5.32 -25.70
CA LYS A 377 2.27 4.69 -24.81
C LYS A 377 3.65 5.36 -24.94
N ALA A 378 4.07 5.68 -26.17
CA ALA A 378 5.31 6.38 -26.44
C ALA A 378 5.29 7.79 -25.82
N SER A 379 4.22 8.57 -26.03
CA SER A 379 4.04 9.89 -25.45
C SER A 379 3.98 9.84 -23.93
N ARG A 380 3.31 8.86 -23.31
CA ARG A 380 3.33 8.69 -21.84
C ARG A 380 4.74 8.41 -21.32
N LEU A 381 5.51 7.57 -22.00
CA LEU A 381 6.90 7.29 -21.63
C LEU A 381 7.78 8.54 -21.78
N LEU A 382 7.67 9.22 -22.92
CA LEU A 382 8.44 10.42 -23.25
C LEU A 382 8.09 11.59 -22.31
N LEU A 383 6.82 11.79 -21.96
CA LEU A 383 6.41 12.81 -20.99
C LEU A 383 6.83 12.44 -19.57
N GLY A 384 6.74 11.16 -19.20
CA GLY A 384 7.18 10.66 -17.89
C GLY A 384 8.67 10.92 -17.62
N ILE A 385 9.50 10.92 -18.66
CA ILE A 385 10.94 11.25 -18.59
C ILE A 385 11.16 12.75 -18.83
N GLY A 386 10.49 13.31 -19.85
CA GLY A 386 10.71 14.67 -20.34
C GLY A 386 10.26 15.76 -19.39
N VAL A 387 9.15 15.58 -18.66
CA VAL A 387 8.69 16.58 -17.69
C VAL A 387 9.68 16.74 -16.52
N PRO A 388 10.11 15.67 -15.82
CA PRO A 388 11.16 15.79 -14.80
C PRO A 388 12.45 16.39 -15.35
N LEU A 389 12.89 15.96 -16.54
CA LEU A 389 14.13 16.43 -17.14
C LEU A 389 14.06 17.92 -17.50
N ALA A 390 12.96 18.39 -18.08
CA ALA A 390 12.73 19.80 -18.36
C ALA A 390 12.64 20.64 -17.07
N LEU A 391 11.96 20.14 -16.03
CA LEU A 391 11.90 20.83 -14.74
C LEU A 391 13.28 20.96 -14.09
N LEU A 392 14.11 19.92 -14.15
CA LEU A 392 15.44 19.94 -13.54
C LEU A 392 16.48 20.71 -14.37
N LEU A 393 16.50 20.54 -15.69
CA LEU A 393 17.54 21.14 -16.55
C LEU A 393 17.19 22.54 -17.08
N VAL A 394 15.91 22.90 -17.11
CA VAL A 394 15.45 24.22 -17.59
C VAL A 394 14.74 24.97 -16.48
N GLY A 395 13.84 24.30 -15.74
CA GLY A 395 13.09 24.92 -14.65
C GLY A 395 13.97 25.41 -13.49
N VAL A 396 14.94 24.60 -13.04
CA VAL A 396 15.86 24.99 -11.96
C VAL A 396 16.72 26.19 -12.36
N PRO A 397 17.42 26.21 -13.51
CA PRO A 397 18.21 27.40 -13.89
C PRO A 397 17.36 28.66 -14.09
N ILE A 398 16.17 28.54 -14.67
CA ILE A 398 15.23 29.66 -14.78
C ILE A 398 14.83 30.16 -13.39
N ALA A 399 14.50 29.27 -12.46
CA ALA A 399 14.16 29.65 -11.09
C ALA A 399 15.33 30.36 -10.40
N LEU A 400 16.55 29.85 -10.54
CA LEU A 400 17.77 30.48 -10.02
C LEU A 400 17.99 31.88 -10.62
N TYR A 401 17.76 32.06 -11.92
CA TYR A 401 17.83 33.36 -12.58
C TYR A 401 16.79 34.37 -12.08
N TRP A 402 15.54 33.93 -11.90
CA TRP A 402 14.50 34.78 -11.33
C TRP A 402 14.85 35.18 -9.89
N LEU A 403 15.42 34.27 -9.11
CA LEU A 403 15.84 34.50 -7.73
C LEU A 403 17.05 35.46 -7.65
N SER A 404 18.03 35.34 -8.54
CA SER A 404 19.17 36.26 -8.60
C SER A 404 18.73 37.68 -9.01
N ARG A 405 17.85 37.81 -10.01
CA ARG A 405 17.24 39.09 -10.41
C ARG A 405 16.37 39.70 -9.31
N ALA A 406 15.74 38.88 -8.48
CA ALA A 406 14.98 39.37 -7.33
C ALA A 406 15.92 40.02 -6.30
N GLN A 407 17.12 39.47 -6.08
CA GLN A 407 18.12 40.02 -5.15
C GLN A 407 18.60 41.43 -5.55
N GLU A 408 18.63 41.75 -6.85
CA GLU A 408 18.98 43.08 -7.36
C GLU A 408 17.91 44.15 -7.07
N ARG A 409 16.69 43.74 -6.69
CA ARG A 409 15.60 44.66 -6.34
C ARG A 409 15.66 45.04 -4.86
N ASN A 410 15.71 46.34 -4.57
CA ASN A 410 15.67 46.86 -3.19
C ASN A 410 14.29 46.63 -2.55
N GLY A 411 14.17 45.59 -1.71
CA GLY A 411 12.97 45.34 -0.90
C GLY A 411 13.11 44.13 0.03
N ALA A 412 12.51 44.18 1.23
CA ALA A 412 12.66 43.15 2.26
C ALA A 412 12.28 41.73 1.78
N LEU A 413 11.25 41.63 0.93
CA LEU A 413 10.80 40.36 0.33
C LEU A 413 11.83 39.82 -0.68
N ALA A 414 12.45 40.70 -1.46
CA ALA A 414 13.51 40.36 -2.41
C ALA A 414 14.79 39.90 -1.69
N THR A 415 15.15 40.53 -0.57
CA THR A 415 16.30 40.12 0.25
C THR A 415 16.09 38.76 0.91
N LEU A 416 14.88 38.48 1.42
CA LEU A 416 14.51 37.16 1.96
C LEU A 416 14.53 36.07 0.88
N VAL A 417 13.97 36.36 -0.29
CA VAL A 417 13.84 35.40 -1.40
C VAL A 417 15.19 35.11 -2.06
N GLY A 418 16.05 36.11 -2.26
CA GLY A 418 17.42 35.90 -2.76
C GLY A 418 18.32 35.18 -1.75
N GLY A 419 18.19 35.50 -0.46
CA GLY A 419 18.94 34.83 0.62
C GLY A 419 18.62 33.35 0.80
N LEU A 420 17.49 32.84 0.26
CA LEU A 420 17.17 31.41 0.30
C LEU A 420 18.15 30.54 -0.49
N VAL A 421 18.78 31.12 -1.50
CA VAL A 421 19.60 30.42 -2.48
C VAL A 421 21.09 30.77 -2.35
N ASP A 422 21.41 31.89 -1.70
CA ASP A 422 22.78 32.29 -1.40
C ASP A 422 23.51 31.22 -0.54
N PRO A 423 24.65 30.69 -1.02
CA PRO A 423 25.46 29.73 -0.26
C PRO A 423 26.22 30.38 0.92
N GLY A 424 26.34 31.70 0.97
CA GLY A 424 27.08 32.43 2.01
C GLY A 424 26.40 32.49 3.38
N GLY A 425 27.08 33.09 4.37
CA GLY A 425 26.59 33.23 5.75
C GLY A 425 25.30 34.06 5.90
N ARG A 426 25.01 34.96 4.96
CA ARG A 426 23.71 35.66 4.89
C ARG A 426 22.58 34.71 4.50
N GLY A 427 22.87 33.73 3.64
CA GLY A 427 21.89 32.74 3.19
C GLY A 427 21.56 31.66 4.22
N THR A 428 22.49 31.30 5.12
CA THR A 428 22.17 30.40 6.25
C THR A 428 21.15 31.02 7.20
N VAL A 429 21.29 32.31 7.49
CA VAL A 429 20.35 33.08 8.31
C VAL A 429 19.01 33.26 7.61
N ALA A 430 19.00 33.64 6.32
CA ALA A 430 17.78 33.80 5.53
C ALA A 430 17.01 32.48 5.35
N PHE A 431 17.71 31.36 5.19
CA PHE A 431 17.11 30.03 5.17
C PHE A 431 16.46 29.68 6.52
N GLY A 432 17.16 29.89 7.64
CA GLY A 432 16.61 29.66 8.98
C GLY A 432 15.37 30.52 9.24
N ALA A 433 15.44 31.81 8.90
CA ALA A 433 14.33 32.75 9.02
C ALA A 433 13.14 32.34 8.13
N THR A 434 13.37 31.89 6.90
CA THR A 434 12.30 31.45 5.99
C THR A 434 11.66 30.16 6.45
N LEU A 435 12.45 29.19 6.95
CA LEU A 435 11.90 27.97 7.53
C LEU A 435 11.01 28.28 8.74
N LEU A 436 11.46 29.19 9.61
CA LEU A 436 10.66 29.68 10.75
C LEU A 436 9.41 30.44 10.30
N ALA A 437 9.50 31.27 9.27
CA ALA A 437 8.36 32.00 8.70
C ALA A 437 7.35 31.06 8.05
N LEU A 438 7.80 30.03 7.33
CA LEU A 438 6.99 28.97 6.72
C LEU A 438 6.26 28.15 7.80
N ILE A 439 6.95 27.78 8.88
CA ILE A 439 6.35 27.13 10.06
C ILE A 439 5.36 28.07 10.74
N GLY A 440 5.70 29.35 10.87
CA GLY A 440 4.87 30.40 11.45
C GLY A 440 3.59 30.66 10.66
N LEU A 441 3.67 30.73 9.32
CA LEU A 441 2.55 30.83 8.39
C LEU A 441 1.68 29.58 8.44
N GLY A 442 2.27 28.40 8.48
CA GLY A 442 1.54 27.14 8.67
C GLY A 442 0.76 27.14 9.99
N ARG A 443 1.40 27.56 11.09
CA ARG A 443 0.75 27.70 12.41
C ARG A 443 -0.32 28.78 12.44
N SER A 444 -0.07 29.93 11.81
CA SER A 444 -0.99 31.07 11.75
C SER A 444 -2.22 30.74 10.91
N ALA A 445 -2.03 30.13 9.74
CA ALA A 445 -3.12 29.60 8.93
C ALA A 445 -3.92 28.57 9.72
N TRP A 446 -3.25 27.60 10.36
CA TRP A 446 -3.91 26.60 11.21
C TRP A 446 -4.77 27.22 12.32
N LYS A 447 -4.23 28.20 13.06
CA LYS A 447 -4.95 28.93 14.11
C LYS A 447 -6.08 29.78 13.55
N GLY A 448 -5.87 30.52 12.46
CA GLY A 448 -6.87 31.36 11.80
C GLY A 448 -8.03 30.57 11.18
N LEU A 449 -7.82 29.29 10.90
CA LEU A 449 -8.87 28.35 10.48
C LEU A 449 -9.72 27.81 11.63
N HIS A 450 -9.18 27.82 12.86
CA HIS A 450 -9.87 27.36 14.07
C HIS A 450 -10.45 28.51 14.91
N ALA A 451 -9.99 29.75 14.69
CA ALA A 451 -10.48 30.95 15.37
C ALA A 451 -11.68 31.57 14.61
N GLY A 452 -12.90 31.40 15.11
CA GLY A 452 -14.02 32.32 14.82
C GLY A 452 -15.33 31.68 14.32
N THR A 453 -16.42 32.21 14.87
CA THR A 453 -17.84 31.86 14.78
C THR A 453 -18.47 31.93 13.39
N GLU A 454 -19.56 31.17 13.23
CA GLU A 454 -20.42 31.15 12.05
C GLU A 454 -21.02 32.54 11.78
N SER A 455 -20.47 33.24 10.79
CA SER A 455 -21.10 34.45 10.23
C SER A 455 -21.75 34.08 8.90
N GLY A 456 -23.06 34.33 8.78
CA GLY A 456 -23.93 33.92 7.66
C GLY A 456 -23.72 34.65 6.32
N GLY A 457 -22.52 35.17 6.04
CA GLY A 457 -22.21 35.93 4.83
C GLY A 457 -21.43 35.14 3.77
N TRP A 458 -21.26 35.74 2.58
CA TRP A 458 -20.40 35.21 1.49
C TRP A 458 -18.95 35.02 1.93
N THR A 459 -18.44 35.88 2.82
CA THR A 459 -17.13 35.72 3.49
C THR A 459 -17.06 34.47 4.36
N GLY A 460 -18.17 34.10 5.03
CA GLY A 460 -18.32 32.84 5.74
C GLY A 460 -18.26 31.62 4.80
N ARG A 461 -18.91 31.70 3.63
CA ARG A 461 -18.84 30.64 2.61
C ARG A 461 -17.44 30.49 2.00
N ILE A 462 -16.75 31.60 1.69
CA ILE A 462 -15.35 31.56 1.23
C ILE A 462 -14.45 31.00 2.32
N ARG A 463 -14.58 31.44 3.57
CA ARG A 463 -13.78 30.93 4.69
C ARG A 463 -14.05 29.44 4.94
N GLN A 464 -15.30 28.99 4.77
CA GLN A 464 -15.68 27.58 4.83
C GLN A 464 -15.11 26.78 3.66
N LEU A 465 -15.08 27.33 2.45
CA LEU A 465 -14.48 26.72 1.28
C LEU A 465 -12.95 26.61 1.42
N VAL A 466 -12.29 27.69 1.84
CA VAL A 466 -10.85 27.70 2.17
C VAL A 466 -10.56 26.68 3.27
N ARG A 467 -11.35 26.62 4.34
CA ARG A 467 -11.18 25.67 5.44
C ARG A 467 -11.41 24.22 5.04
N LYS A 468 -12.39 23.93 4.18
CA LYS A 468 -12.70 22.55 3.77
C LYS A 468 -11.83 22.07 2.61
N GLN A 469 -11.46 22.93 1.66
CA GLN A 469 -10.81 22.54 0.42
C GLN A 469 -9.33 22.93 0.32
N ILE A 470 -8.88 24.03 0.92
CA ILE A 470 -7.51 24.57 0.73
C ILE A 470 -6.63 24.31 1.95
N ALA A 471 -7.15 24.56 3.15
CA ALA A 471 -6.43 24.37 4.42
C ALA A 471 -5.77 23.00 4.57
N PRO A 472 -6.42 21.88 4.19
CA PRO A 472 -5.80 20.56 4.29
C PRO A 472 -4.55 20.40 3.40
N TRP A 473 -4.39 21.19 2.34
CA TRP A 473 -3.23 21.15 1.44
C TRP A 473 -2.05 21.98 1.90
N LEU A 474 -2.25 22.93 2.83
CA LEU A 474 -1.19 23.86 3.24
C LEU A 474 0.03 23.12 3.80
N GLY A 475 -0.17 22.08 4.59
CA GLY A 475 0.94 21.27 5.13
C GLY A 475 1.73 20.55 4.04
N SER A 476 1.06 19.94 3.08
CA SER A 476 1.71 19.27 1.94
C SER A 476 2.42 20.27 1.02
N ALA A 477 1.78 21.40 0.71
CA ALA A 477 2.37 22.47 -0.09
C ALA A 477 3.61 23.08 0.58
N LEU A 478 3.57 23.27 1.90
CA LEU A 478 4.70 23.73 2.70
C LEU A 478 5.91 22.81 2.56
N ILE A 479 5.68 21.50 2.66
CA ILE A 479 6.77 20.53 2.54
C ILE A 479 7.34 20.51 1.12
N VAL A 480 6.49 20.55 0.09
CA VAL A 480 6.95 20.66 -1.30
C VAL A 480 7.80 21.93 -1.50
N ALA A 481 7.37 23.06 -0.95
CA ALA A 481 8.13 24.31 -1.01
C ALA A 481 9.50 24.18 -0.32
N VAL A 482 9.58 23.58 0.87
CA VAL A 482 10.85 23.33 1.58
C VAL A 482 11.78 22.44 0.74
N VAL A 483 11.26 21.37 0.13
CA VAL A 483 12.02 20.46 -0.74
C VAL A 483 12.58 21.21 -1.96
N VAL A 484 11.78 22.06 -2.61
CA VAL A 484 12.22 22.86 -3.76
C VAL A 484 13.28 23.88 -3.34
N VAL A 485 13.11 24.57 -2.21
CA VAL A 485 14.11 25.53 -1.70
C VAL A 485 15.44 24.82 -1.39
N LEU A 486 15.40 23.65 -0.75
CA LEU A 486 16.60 22.85 -0.48
C LEU A 486 17.31 22.42 -1.77
N LEU A 487 16.55 21.96 -2.78
CA LEU A 487 17.07 21.61 -4.09
C LEU A 487 17.80 22.80 -4.75
N LEU A 488 17.15 23.96 -4.81
CA LEU A 488 17.71 25.17 -5.42
C LEU A 488 18.97 25.64 -4.69
N ARG A 489 18.93 25.66 -3.36
CA ARG A 489 20.04 26.09 -2.52
C ARG A 489 21.25 25.18 -2.67
N TRP A 490 21.08 23.87 -2.52
CA TRP A 490 22.19 22.93 -2.68
C TRP A 490 22.72 22.92 -4.11
N THR A 491 21.86 23.06 -5.11
CA THR A 491 22.31 23.19 -6.51
C THR A 491 23.22 24.41 -6.68
N THR A 492 22.91 25.53 -6.03
CA THR A 492 23.73 26.75 -6.07
C THR A 492 25.06 26.58 -5.34
N VAL A 493 25.06 25.94 -4.17
CA VAL A 493 26.28 25.59 -3.43
C VAL A 493 27.20 24.74 -4.31
N PHE A 494 26.67 23.65 -4.89
CA PHE A 494 27.46 22.79 -5.74
C PHE A 494 27.90 23.50 -7.03
N ALA A 495 27.07 24.33 -7.66
CA ALA A 495 27.49 25.05 -8.86
C ALA A 495 28.61 26.07 -8.58
N THR A 496 28.58 26.77 -7.45
CA THR A 496 29.50 27.90 -7.19
C THR A 496 30.73 27.57 -6.36
N GLU A 497 30.74 26.46 -5.62
CA GLU A 497 31.84 26.11 -4.72
C GLU A 497 32.58 24.84 -5.19
N PRO A 498 33.79 24.96 -5.78
CA PRO A 498 34.58 23.82 -6.23
C PRO A 498 34.91 22.83 -5.10
N ALA A 499 35.12 23.32 -3.88
CA ALA A 499 35.37 22.49 -2.70
C ALA A 499 34.17 21.61 -2.33
N ALA A 500 32.93 22.12 -2.46
CA ALA A 500 31.73 21.34 -2.20
C ALA A 500 31.55 20.24 -3.25
N ARG A 501 31.80 20.54 -4.54
CA ARG A 501 31.72 19.55 -5.63
C ARG A 501 32.76 18.45 -5.57
N SER A 502 33.92 18.73 -4.99
CA SER A 502 35.02 17.77 -4.86
C SER A 502 35.00 17.01 -3.54
N ASN A 503 33.99 17.22 -2.68
CA ASN A 503 33.88 16.55 -1.39
C ASN A 503 33.32 15.11 -1.50
N TRP A 504 34.11 14.22 -2.07
CA TRP A 504 33.76 12.81 -2.23
C TRP A 504 33.59 12.05 -0.92
N THR A 505 34.20 12.52 0.17
CA THR A 505 33.99 11.96 1.51
C THR A 505 32.51 12.05 1.92
N LEU A 506 31.85 13.19 1.64
CA LEU A 506 30.41 13.33 1.88
C LEU A 506 29.61 12.31 1.07
N ALA A 507 29.94 12.10 -0.22
CA ALA A 507 29.26 11.11 -1.06
C ALA A 507 29.31 9.71 -0.44
N TRP A 508 30.50 9.27 -0.02
CA TRP A 508 30.68 7.95 0.57
C TRP A 508 29.90 7.77 1.88
N TRP A 509 29.84 8.80 2.71
CA TRP A 509 28.98 8.79 3.90
C TRP A 509 27.49 8.66 3.54
N LEU A 510 26.99 9.43 2.58
CA LEU A 510 25.59 9.37 2.16
C LEU A 510 25.22 8.00 1.56
N ILE A 511 26.10 7.43 0.73
CA ILE A 511 25.94 6.07 0.19
C ILE A 511 25.94 5.04 1.32
N GLY A 512 26.90 5.13 2.24
CA GLY A 512 26.98 4.25 3.41
C GLY A 512 25.72 4.31 4.27
N ILE A 513 25.19 5.51 4.52
CA ILE A 513 23.93 5.72 5.26
C ILE A 513 22.75 5.13 4.49
N ALA A 514 22.63 5.34 3.18
CA ALA A 514 21.55 4.77 2.38
C ALA A 514 21.56 3.23 2.40
N ILE A 515 22.75 2.62 2.29
CA ILE A 515 22.94 1.17 2.41
C ILE A 515 22.57 0.70 3.82
N ALA A 516 23.06 1.38 4.87
CA ALA A 516 22.74 1.05 6.25
C ALA A 516 21.23 1.10 6.51
N ILE A 517 20.53 2.14 6.05
CA ILE A 517 19.07 2.24 6.15
C ILE A 517 18.40 1.04 5.46
N LYS A 518 18.84 0.67 4.24
CA LYS A 518 18.27 -0.46 3.52
C LYS A 518 18.54 -1.82 4.18
N LEU A 519 19.67 -1.98 4.88
CA LEU A 519 20.05 -3.23 5.55
C LEU A 519 19.41 -3.40 6.93
N PHE A 520 19.30 -2.31 7.70
CA PHE A 520 18.84 -2.37 9.09
C PHE A 520 17.34 -2.09 9.26
N THR A 521 16.71 -1.40 8.31
CA THR A 521 15.29 -1.04 8.40
C THR A 521 14.55 -1.20 7.07
N ASP A 522 13.22 -1.10 7.14
CA ASP A 522 12.33 -1.22 5.99
C ASP A 522 11.11 -0.30 6.15
N ALA A 523 10.29 -0.22 5.11
CA ALA A 523 9.11 0.62 5.13
C ALA A 523 8.10 0.18 6.22
N ASN A 524 7.99 -1.08 6.60
CA ASN A 524 7.03 -1.48 7.64
C ASN A 524 7.59 -1.17 9.05
N ARG A 525 8.87 -1.43 9.29
CA ARG A 525 9.53 -1.23 10.59
C ARG A 525 9.68 0.22 11.00
N THR A 526 9.91 1.11 10.04
CA THR A 526 9.99 2.55 10.31
C THR A 526 8.66 3.11 10.79
N SER A 527 7.52 2.52 10.38
CA SER A 527 6.17 3.02 10.67
C SER A 527 5.72 2.84 12.12
N LEU A 528 4.66 3.58 12.52
CA LEU A 528 3.98 3.42 13.80
C LEU A 528 3.27 2.06 13.95
N HIS A 529 3.16 1.28 12.88
CA HIS A 529 2.50 -0.02 12.88
C HIS A 529 3.05 -0.96 13.96
N THR A 530 4.37 -1.02 14.13
CA THR A 530 5.00 -1.96 15.09
C THR A 530 4.59 -1.62 16.53
N TYR A 531 4.60 -0.33 16.88
CA TYR A 531 4.15 0.16 18.18
C TYR A 531 2.66 -0.14 18.38
N TYR A 532 1.84 0.16 17.37
CA TYR A 532 0.40 -0.06 17.42
C TYR A 532 0.04 -1.53 17.61
N ARG A 533 0.69 -2.42 16.84
CA ARG A 533 0.53 -3.87 16.94
C ARG A 533 0.93 -4.41 18.30
N GLU A 534 2.04 -3.93 18.86
CA GLU A 534 2.50 -4.32 20.20
C GLU A 534 1.50 -3.87 21.28
N ALA A 535 0.98 -2.64 21.17
CA ALA A 535 -0.03 -2.11 22.08
C ALA A 535 -1.31 -2.95 22.08
N LEU A 536 -1.84 -3.26 20.89
CA LEU A 536 -3.01 -4.13 20.74
C LEU A 536 -2.75 -5.54 21.29
N SER A 537 -1.60 -6.15 20.94
CA SER A 537 -1.25 -7.50 21.39
C SER A 537 -1.21 -7.60 22.91
N LYS A 538 -0.62 -6.62 23.59
CA LYS A 538 -0.52 -6.62 25.07
C LYS A 538 -1.87 -6.41 25.78
N ALA A 539 -2.82 -5.76 25.14
CA ALA A 539 -4.12 -5.49 25.72
C ALA A 539 -5.13 -6.62 25.48
N PHE A 540 -5.17 -7.14 24.25
CA PHE A 540 -6.22 -8.07 23.81
C PHE A 540 -5.79 -9.54 23.77
N LEU A 541 -4.49 -9.84 23.59
CA LEU A 541 -4.02 -11.22 23.40
C LEU A 541 -3.34 -11.71 24.68
N VAL A 542 -4.10 -12.42 25.50
CA VAL A 542 -3.68 -12.93 26.80
C VAL A 542 -3.75 -14.46 26.84
N GLU A 543 -2.96 -15.05 27.73
CA GLU A 543 -2.98 -16.47 28.06
C GLU A 543 -3.18 -16.68 29.56
N LYS A 544 -3.60 -17.88 29.94
CA LYS A 544 -3.72 -18.31 31.32
C LYS A 544 -2.34 -18.71 31.83
N ASP A 545 -1.80 -17.98 32.80
CA ASP A 545 -0.56 -18.38 33.46
C ASP A 545 -0.79 -19.71 34.19
N PRO A 546 -0.02 -20.77 33.88
CA PRO A 546 -0.18 -22.08 34.51
C PRO A 546 -0.05 -22.06 36.04
N ARG A 547 0.70 -21.10 36.60
CA ARG A 547 0.95 -21.00 38.04
C ARG A 547 -0.11 -20.19 38.77
N SER A 548 -0.28 -18.93 38.39
CA SER A 548 -1.23 -18.03 39.06
C SER A 548 -2.68 -18.22 38.62
N ARG A 549 -2.92 -18.92 37.49
CA ARG A 549 -4.21 -19.01 36.79
C ARG A 549 -4.78 -17.65 36.38
N GLN A 550 -3.99 -16.58 36.42
CA GLN A 550 -4.39 -15.24 36.01
C GLN A 550 -4.11 -15.02 34.52
N ALA A 551 -4.84 -14.10 33.92
CA ALA A 551 -4.57 -13.62 32.57
C ALA A 551 -3.28 -12.78 32.51
N VAL A 552 -2.34 -13.22 31.68
CA VAL A 552 -1.08 -12.53 31.40
C VAL A 552 -0.95 -12.27 29.91
N PRO A 553 -0.35 -11.15 29.47
CA PRO A 553 -0.16 -10.88 28.04
C PRO A 553 0.78 -11.91 27.43
N LEU A 554 0.41 -12.43 26.26
CA LEU A 554 1.30 -13.27 25.48
C LEU A 554 2.59 -12.50 25.14
N PRO A 555 3.77 -13.14 25.24
CA PRO A 555 5.01 -12.50 24.83
C PRO A 555 4.93 -12.04 23.37
N TYR A 556 5.21 -10.75 23.11
CA TYR A 556 5.12 -10.18 21.76
C TYR A 556 6.07 -10.85 20.75
N SER A 557 7.12 -11.51 21.23
CA SER A 557 8.05 -12.30 20.41
C SER A 557 7.47 -13.62 19.91
N THR A 558 6.36 -14.10 20.49
CA THR A 558 5.73 -15.36 20.12
C THR A 558 5.04 -15.21 18.75
N PRO A 559 5.45 -15.98 17.73
CA PRO A 559 4.87 -15.90 16.40
C PRO A 559 3.50 -16.60 16.38
N LEU A 560 2.44 -15.85 16.67
CA LEU A 560 1.05 -16.33 16.57
C LEU A 560 0.65 -16.45 15.08
N ARG A 561 1.15 -17.46 14.39
CA ARG A 561 0.91 -17.71 12.96
C ARG A 561 -0.58 -17.78 12.66
N TYR A 562 -1.02 -17.06 11.64
CA TYR A 562 -2.43 -16.97 11.28
C TYR A 562 -2.98 -18.33 10.81
N SER A 563 -2.17 -19.12 10.08
CA SER A 563 -2.58 -20.46 9.61
C SER A 563 -2.84 -21.48 10.73
N GLU A 564 -2.34 -21.21 11.93
CA GLU A 564 -2.45 -22.08 13.10
C GLU A 564 -3.43 -21.53 14.13
N TYR A 565 -3.24 -20.27 14.51
CA TYR A 565 -4.01 -19.58 15.53
C TYR A 565 -5.30 -18.95 15.01
N GLY A 566 -5.56 -18.96 13.70
CA GLY A 566 -6.85 -18.55 13.13
C GLY A 566 -7.85 -19.70 12.91
N ARG A 567 -7.43 -20.95 13.13
CA ARG A 567 -8.27 -22.15 12.94
C ARG A 567 -9.25 -22.37 14.09
N PRO A 568 -10.44 -22.95 13.86
CA PRO A 568 -11.40 -23.35 14.90
C PRO A 568 -10.76 -23.97 16.16
N VAL A 569 -11.34 -23.65 17.33
CA VAL A 569 -10.95 -24.18 18.65
C VAL A 569 -12.16 -24.89 19.22
N ASP A 570 -12.04 -26.18 19.54
CA ASP A 570 -13.12 -27.01 20.13
C ASP A 570 -14.46 -26.89 19.40
N GLY A 571 -14.42 -26.88 18.06
CA GLY A 571 -15.61 -26.73 17.20
C GLY A 571 -16.10 -25.30 16.98
N GLY A 572 -15.48 -24.29 17.63
CA GLY A 572 -15.81 -22.87 17.49
C GLY A 572 -15.44 -22.23 16.13
N PRO A 573 -15.71 -20.93 15.95
CA PRO A 573 -15.62 -20.29 14.65
C PRO A 573 -14.16 -20.13 14.21
N ARG A 574 -13.92 -20.27 12.89
CA ARG A 574 -12.66 -19.83 12.30
C ARG A 574 -12.54 -18.29 12.37
N LEU A 575 -11.34 -17.78 12.58
CA LEU A 575 -11.07 -16.35 12.61
C LEU A 575 -10.80 -15.82 11.21
N VAL A 576 -11.67 -14.93 10.73
CA VAL A 576 -11.50 -14.20 9.48
C VAL A 576 -11.34 -12.72 9.80
N ILE A 577 -10.26 -12.11 9.33
CA ILE A 577 -10.04 -10.67 9.51
C ILE A 577 -10.00 -10.00 8.14
N ALA A 578 -10.85 -8.99 7.96
CA ALA A 578 -10.92 -8.24 6.71
C ALA A 578 -10.02 -6.99 6.74
N ALA A 579 -9.29 -6.76 5.67
CA ALA A 579 -8.48 -5.58 5.43
C ALA A 579 -8.71 -5.06 3.99
N ALA A 580 -8.13 -3.91 3.65
CA ALA A 580 -8.24 -3.33 2.32
C ALA A 580 -6.85 -3.14 1.70
N ALA A 581 -6.62 -3.74 0.53
CA ALA A 581 -5.45 -3.48 -0.29
C ALA A 581 -5.73 -2.28 -1.22
N ASN A 582 -4.92 -1.23 -1.11
CA ASN A 582 -5.08 -0.03 -1.93
C ASN A 582 -4.63 -0.30 -3.36
N ALA A 583 -5.43 0.11 -4.34
CA ALA A 583 -5.17 -0.02 -5.77
C ALA A 583 -6.09 0.90 -6.58
N ASP A 584 -5.58 1.46 -7.68
CA ASP A 584 -6.31 2.37 -8.58
C ASP A 584 -6.29 1.86 -10.05
N ASP A 585 -6.11 0.55 -10.29
CA ASP A 585 -6.07 0.02 -11.66
C ASP A 585 -7.48 -0.09 -12.26
N ASP A 586 -7.79 0.75 -13.25
CA ASP A 586 -9.09 0.82 -13.93
C ASP A 586 -9.58 -0.52 -14.51
N ALA A 587 -8.69 -1.48 -14.77
CA ALA A 587 -9.04 -2.80 -15.26
C ALA A 587 -9.76 -3.68 -14.22
N PHE A 588 -9.61 -3.37 -12.93
CA PHE A 588 -10.11 -4.19 -11.82
C PHE A 588 -10.83 -3.39 -10.73
N VAL A 589 -10.47 -2.11 -10.58
CA VAL A 589 -10.95 -1.25 -9.51
C VAL A 589 -11.85 -0.18 -10.11
N PRO A 590 -13.14 -0.15 -9.74
CA PRO A 590 -14.04 0.90 -10.18
C PRO A 590 -13.55 2.30 -9.79
N THR A 591 -13.91 3.28 -10.62
CA THR A 591 -13.50 4.68 -10.47
C THR A 591 -13.74 5.19 -9.05
N ARG A 592 -12.70 5.77 -8.44
CA ARG A 592 -12.70 6.34 -7.08
C ARG A 592 -12.94 5.34 -5.93
N ARG A 593 -12.99 4.02 -6.17
CA ARG A 593 -13.02 3.02 -5.09
C ARG A 593 -11.68 2.97 -4.34
N GLY A 594 -10.56 2.97 -5.06
CA GLY A 594 -9.20 3.06 -4.50
C GLY A 594 -8.71 1.86 -3.69
N CYS A 595 -9.48 0.77 -3.61
CA CYS A 595 -9.07 -0.45 -2.92
C CYS A 595 -9.83 -1.70 -3.39
N VAL A 596 -9.26 -2.86 -3.06
CA VAL A 596 -9.87 -4.20 -3.13
C VAL A 596 -9.78 -4.88 -1.77
N PRO A 597 -10.60 -5.91 -1.48
CA PRO A 597 -10.55 -6.58 -0.19
C PRO A 597 -9.31 -7.44 -0.08
N PHE A 598 -8.71 -7.47 1.10
CA PHE A 598 -7.60 -8.35 1.46
C PHE A 598 -7.99 -9.12 2.71
N ILE A 599 -8.19 -10.43 2.59
CA ILE A 599 -8.76 -11.25 3.66
C ILE A 599 -7.68 -12.14 4.26
N PHE A 600 -7.57 -12.06 5.59
CA PHE A 600 -6.82 -12.98 6.41
C PHE A 600 -7.73 -14.13 6.81
N ASP A 601 -7.42 -15.32 6.30
CA ASP A 601 -8.12 -16.57 6.57
C ASP A 601 -7.07 -17.66 6.86
N PRO A 602 -7.32 -18.59 7.80
CA PRO A 602 -6.32 -19.59 8.20
C PRO A 602 -5.90 -20.51 7.05
N ASP A 603 -6.77 -20.74 6.06
CA ASP A 603 -6.49 -21.64 4.95
C ASP A 603 -5.96 -20.89 3.73
N ARG A 604 -6.59 -19.77 3.37
CA ARG A 604 -6.22 -18.99 2.18
C ARG A 604 -6.27 -17.47 2.38
N ILE A 605 -5.10 -16.85 2.47
CA ILE A 605 -4.93 -15.40 2.54
C ILE A 605 -4.84 -14.76 1.16
N GLY A 606 -5.31 -13.52 1.02
CA GLY A 606 -5.00 -12.68 -0.13
C GLY A 606 -6.15 -11.79 -0.57
N VAL A 607 -6.11 -11.40 -1.84
CA VAL A 607 -7.14 -10.57 -2.46
C VAL A 607 -8.31 -11.47 -2.86
N VAL A 608 -9.46 -11.21 -2.26
CA VAL A 608 -10.74 -11.86 -2.58
C VAL A 608 -11.75 -10.76 -2.78
N GLY A 609 -12.62 -10.85 -3.78
CA GLY A 609 -13.55 -9.76 -4.03
C GLY A 609 -14.27 -9.93 -5.35
N ASP A 610 -14.54 -8.78 -5.96
CA ASP A 610 -15.20 -8.60 -7.25
C ASP A 610 -14.97 -9.75 -8.23
N ARG A 611 -16.04 -10.19 -8.90
CA ARG A 611 -15.96 -11.18 -9.97
C ARG A 611 -15.01 -10.77 -11.11
N ALA A 612 -14.66 -9.48 -11.23
CA ALA A 612 -13.64 -8.97 -12.14
C ALA A 612 -12.18 -9.32 -11.73
N LEU A 613 -11.95 -9.69 -10.46
CA LEU A 613 -10.63 -10.10 -9.97
C LEU A 613 -10.36 -11.57 -10.28
N THR A 614 -9.11 -11.89 -10.67
CA THR A 614 -8.73 -13.28 -10.96
C THR A 614 -8.59 -14.10 -9.68
N GLN A 615 -8.90 -15.40 -9.76
CA GLN A 615 -8.88 -16.32 -8.61
C GLN A 615 -7.46 -16.57 -8.04
N ASP A 616 -6.41 -16.27 -8.81
CA ASP A 616 -5.00 -16.40 -8.42
C ASP A 616 -4.58 -15.46 -7.27
N GLY A 617 -5.46 -14.54 -6.87
CA GLY A 617 -5.24 -13.58 -5.78
C GLY A 617 -5.23 -14.20 -4.39
N ARG A 618 -5.47 -15.51 -4.27
CA ARG A 618 -5.47 -16.25 -3.00
C ARG A 618 -4.31 -17.23 -2.92
N ARG A 619 -3.67 -17.30 -1.76
CA ARG A 619 -2.55 -18.20 -1.51
C ARG A 619 -2.75 -18.97 -0.20
N VAL A 620 -2.20 -20.17 -0.14
CA VAL A 620 -2.18 -20.96 1.09
C VAL A 620 -1.48 -20.16 2.17
N THR A 621 -2.17 -19.89 3.28
CA THR A 621 -1.74 -18.94 4.31
C THR A 621 -0.35 -19.26 4.86
N ALA A 622 -0.09 -20.52 5.21
CA ALA A 622 1.21 -20.97 5.72
C ALA A 622 2.38 -20.68 4.75
N THR A 623 2.13 -20.77 3.43
CA THR A 623 3.17 -20.47 2.41
C THR A 623 3.40 -18.97 2.27
N TYR A 624 2.33 -18.18 2.38
CA TYR A 624 2.37 -16.73 2.26
C TYR A 624 3.07 -16.10 3.47
N GLU A 625 2.80 -16.59 4.68
CA GLU A 625 3.45 -16.16 5.92
C GLU A 625 4.98 -16.22 5.81
N ARG A 626 5.50 -17.38 5.39
CA ARG A 626 6.95 -17.59 5.21
C ARG A 626 7.55 -16.67 4.15
N GLN A 627 6.80 -16.34 3.11
CA GLN A 627 7.24 -15.43 2.06
C GLN A 627 7.21 -13.96 2.50
N ALA A 628 6.18 -13.56 3.25
CA ALA A 628 6.08 -12.21 3.79
C ALA A 628 7.21 -11.94 4.78
N ASP A 629 7.47 -12.89 5.68
CA ASP A 629 8.60 -12.83 6.58
C ASP A 629 9.06 -14.22 6.99
N PHE A 630 10.33 -14.55 6.72
CA PHE A 630 10.90 -15.84 7.12
C PHE A 630 10.90 -16.04 8.65
N ARG A 631 10.86 -14.95 9.42
CA ARG A 631 10.73 -14.97 10.89
C ARG A 631 9.28 -14.94 11.39
N TYR A 632 8.30 -15.05 10.49
CA TYR A 632 6.86 -15.08 10.82
C TYR A 632 6.38 -13.88 11.64
N ARG A 633 6.87 -12.67 11.35
CA ARG A 633 6.46 -11.45 12.06
C ARG A 633 5.38 -10.66 11.33
N ASP A 634 5.40 -10.63 9.99
CA ASP A 634 4.58 -9.70 9.20
C ASP A 634 3.15 -10.21 8.96
N VAL A 635 2.92 -11.53 9.07
CA VAL A 635 1.61 -12.17 8.92
C VAL A 635 1.38 -13.10 10.11
N THR A 636 0.68 -12.59 11.11
CA THR A 636 0.32 -13.23 12.38
C THR A 636 -1.07 -12.74 12.81
N VAL A 637 -1.72 -13.37 13.77
CA VAL A 637 -2.98 -12.87 14.35
C VAL A 637 -2.86 -11.41 14.84
N PRO A 638 -1.84 -11.03 15.64
CA PRO A 638 -1.63 -9.63 15.99
C PRO A 638 -1.41 -8.70 14.79
N ALA A 639 -0.69 -9.15 13.76
CA ALA A 639 -0.49 -8.34 12.56
C ALA A 639 -1.79 -8.14 11.78
N ALA A 640 -2.58 -9.19 11.54
CA ALA A 640 -3.87 -9.09 10.89
C ALA A 640 -4.81 -8.16 11.66
N MET A 641 -4.86 -8.30 12.98
CA MET A 641 -5.61 -7.42 13.89
C MET A 641 -5.19 -5.95 13.73
N ALA A 642 -3.89 -5.66 13.77
CA ALA A 642 -3.37 -4.29 13.65
C ALA A 642 -3.53 -3.69 12.24
N ILE A 643 -3.37 -4.49 11.18
CA ILE A 643 -3.55 -4.06 9.79
C ILE A 643 -5.02 -3.73 9.52
N SER A 644 -5.93 -4.61 9.96
CA SER A 644 -7.36 -4.40 9.85
C SER A 644 -7.84 -3.18 10.63
N GLY A 645 -7.12 -2.76 11.67
CA GLY A 645 -7.37 -1.53 12.43
C GLY A 645 -6.56 -0.30 12.01
N ALA A 646 -5.87 -0.34 10.86
CA ALA A 646 -4.94 0.71 10.42
C ALA A 646 -5.65 1.91 9.75
N ALA A 647 -6.62 2.51 10.44
CA ALA A 647 -7.49 3.57 9.89
C ALA A 647 -6.72 4.86 9.52
N PHE A 648 -5.56 5.09 10.13
CA PHE A 648 -4.72 6.26 9.85
C PHE A 648 -3.56 5.90 8.91
N SER A 649 -3.73 6.21 7.62
CA SER A 649 -2.75 5.92 6.56
C SER A 649 -2.81 6.98 5.43
N PRO A 650 -1.74 7.16 4.62
CA PRO A 650 -1.75 8.11 3.48
C PRO A 650 -2.71 7.70 2.35
N LEU A 651 -3.03 6.40 2.27
CA LEU A 651 -3.98 5.79 1.36
C LEU A 651 -5.04 5.05 2.19
N THR A 652 -6.32 5.29 1.90
CA THR A 652 -7.46 4.83 2.73
C THR A 652 -8.63 4.35 1.88
N GLY A 653 -8.35 3.72 0.73
CA GLY A 653 -9.38 3.21 -0.19
C GLY A 653 -10.40 4.27 -0.57
N ARG A 654 -11.68 3.98 -0.31
CA ARG A 654 -12.84 4.86 -0.61
C ARG A 654 -12.76 6.22 0.05
N GLU A 655 -12.08 6.30 1.20
CA GLU A 655 -11.91 7.53 1.96
C GLU A 655 -10.67 8.33 1.56
N SER A 656 -9.97 7.92 0.49
CA SER A 656 -8.77 8.60 0.01
C SER A 656 -9.02 10.07 -0.34
N ALA A 657 -10.26 10.46 -0.65
CA ALA A 657 -10.62 11.86 -0.86
C ALA A 657 -10.32 12.74 0.37
N ARG A 658 -10.48 12.21 1.59
CA ARG A 658 -10.20 12.92 2.85
C ARG A 658 -8.71 13.04 3.13
N THR A 659 -7.92 12.01 2.79
CA THR A 659 -6.48 11.96 3.08
C THR A 659 -5.60 12.56 1.98
N ARG A 660 -6.07 12.65 0.73
CA ARG A 660 -5.36 13.25 -0.42
C ARG A 660 -4.64 14.57 -0.10
N PRO A 661 -5.28 15.57 0.55
CA PRO A 661 -4.62 16.85 0.81
C PRO A 661 -3.42 16.77 1.76
N VAL A 662 -3.47 15.85 2.72
CA VAL A 662 -2.43 15.64 3.75
C VAL A 662 -1.56 14.42 3.47
N ARG A 663 -1.74 13.74 2.34
CA ARG A 663 -1.07 12.47 2.01
C ARG A 663 0.46 12.58 2.07
N ILE A 664 1.00 13.64 1.46
CA ILE A 664 2.45 13.92 1.49
C ILE A 664 2.91 14.13 2.93
N LEU A 665 2.18 14.92 3.71
CA LEU A 665 2.46 15.15 5.13
C LEU A 665 2.47 13.83 5.94
N LEU A 666 1.44 12.99 5.78
CA LEU A 666 1.33 11.71 6.48
C LEU A 666 2.46 10.74 6.11
N ALA A 667 2.76 10.63 4.81
CA ALA A 667 3.84 9.81 4.31
C ALA A 667 5.19 10.29 4.88
N LEU A 668 5.50 11.57 4.73
CA LEU A 668 6.79 12.14 5.15
C LEU A 668 6.97 12.13 6.67
N LEU A 669 5.93 12.50 7.43
CA LEU A 669 5.94 12.40 8.88
C LEU A 669 5.88 10.96 9.38
N ASN A 670 5.74 9.98 8.49
CA ASN A 670 5.66 8.56 8.80
C ASN A 670 4.50 8.25 9.78
N ALA A 671 3.48 9.10 9.78
CA ALA A 671 2.30 8.96 10.60
C ALA A 671 1.32 8.01 9.86
N ARG A 672 1.65 6.72 9.88
CA ARG A 672 0.91 5.67 9.17
C ARG A 672 0.89 4.35 9.92
N LEU A 673 -0.21 3.62 9.78
CA LEU A 673 -0.42 2.30 10.37
C LEU A 673 -0.50 1.18 9.32
N GLY A 674 -0.76 1.51 8.06
CA GLY A 674 -0.78 0.55 6.95
C GLY A 674 0.61 -0.01 6.62
N VAL A 675 0.63 -1.20 6.03
CA VAL A 675 1.85 -1.97 5.75
C VAL A 675 1.92 -2.44 4.31
N TRP A 676 3.14 -2.64 3.82
CA TRP A 676 3.40 -3.28 2.53
C TRP A 676 3.50 -4.79 2.70
N LEU A 677 2.59 -5.54 2.08
CA LEU A 677 2.62 -7.00 2.03
C LEU A 677 2.94 -7.51 0.62
N PRO A 678 3.54 -8.71 0.47
CA PRO A 678 3.78 -9.30 -0.84
C PRO A 678 2.48 -9.43 -1.63
N ASN A 679 2.49 -9.07 -2.90
CA ASN A 679 1.31 -9.24 -3.73
C ASN A 679 1.01 -10.74 -3.93
N PRO A 680 -0.19 -11.24 -3.57
CA PRO A 680 -0.52 -12.65 -3.73
C PRO A 680 -0.56 -13.10 -5.20
N TYR A 681 -0.80 -12.20 -6.15
CA TYR A 681 -0.73 -12.49 -7.59
C TYR A 681 0.70 -12.77 -8.08
N TRP A 682 1.72 -12.36 -7.34
CA TRP A 682 3.12 -12.57 -7.72
C TRP A 682 3.62 -13.90 -7.17
N GLN A 683 3.80 -14.87 -8.06
CA GLN A 683 4.38 -16.15 -7.70
C GLN A 683 5.90 -16.03 -7.57
N PRO A 684 6.51 -16.61 -6.52
CA PRO A 684 7.96 -16.69 -6.45
C PRO A 684 8.47 -17.48 -7.67
N VAL A 685 9.45 -16.94 -8.38
CA VAL A 685 10.14 -17.66 -9.46
C VAL A 685 10.73 -18.94 -8.85
N PRO A 686 10.57 -20.12 -9.49
CA PRO A 686 11.23 -21.34 -9.04
C PRO A 686 12.73 -21.06 -8.96
N GLN A 687 13.25 -20.91 -7.75
CA GLN A 687 14.68 -20.73 -7.55
C GLN A 687 15.35 -22.04 -7.97
N GLY A 688 16.22 -21.99 -8.98
CA GLY A 688 17.13 -23.10 -9.25
C GLY A 688 17.98 -23.42 -8.01
N ARG A 689 18.73 -24.54 -8.07
CA ARG A 689 19.55 -25.09 -6.96
C ARG A 689 20.46 -24.09 -6.22
N VAL A 690 20.74 -22.92 -6.80
CA VAL A 690 21.59 -21.85 -6.23
C VAL A 690 20.86 -20.98 -5.19
N GLY A 691 19.54 -20.77 -5.30
CA GLY A 691 18.78 -19.88 -4.38
C GLY A 691 18.42 -20.51 -3.03
N ALA A 692 18.43 -21.84 -2.93
CA ALA A 692 18.02 -22.57 -1.74
C ALA A 692 18.98 -22.45 -0.55
N LYS A 693 20.24 -22.05 -0.76
CA LYS A 693 21.30 -22.10 0.26
C LYS A 693 21.62 -20.77 0.97
N ILE A 694 21.04 -19.64 0.56
CA ILE A 694 21.25 -18.33 1.25
C ILE A 694 19.91 -17.63 1.56
N PRO A 695 19.00 -18.21 2.36
CA PRO A 695 17.66 -17.63 2.54
C PRO A 695 17.65 -16.33 3.36
N ALA A 696 18.53 -16.22 4.36
CA ALA A 696 18.47 -15.14 5.35
C ALA A 696 18.87 -13.77 4.77
N VAL A 697 19.99 -13.70 4.03
CA VAL A 697 20.52 -12.46 3.45
C VAL A 697 19.60 -11.93 2.35
N TRP A 698 19.06 -12.82 1.51
CA TRP A 698 18.09 -12.46 0.48
C TRP A 698 16.77 -11.96 1.07
N SER A 699 16.32 -12.52 2.20
CA SER A 699 15.09 -12.04 2.87
C SER A 699 15.19 -10.59 3.38
N TRP A 700 16.39 -10.11 3.73
CA TRP A 700 16.60 -8.72 4.19
C TRP A 700 16.63 -7.75 3.02
N ALA A 701 17.28 -8.12 1.91
CA ALA A 701 17.29 -7.34 0.69
C ALA A 701 15.89 -7.23 0.06
N ASP A 702 15.08 -8.28 0.20
CA ASP A 702 13.79 -8.41 -0.47
C ASP A 702 12.63 -7.69 0.23
N LYS A 703 12.85 -7.11 1.42
CA LYS A 703 11.84 -6.30 2.13
C LYS A 703 11.46 -5.02 1.36
N PRO A 704 10.23 -4.49 1.57
CA PRO A 704 9.79 -3.25 0.95
C PRO A 704 10.75 -2.11 1.30
N GLY A 705 11.49 -1.66 0.28
CA GLY A 705 12.46 -0.58 0.45
C GLY A 705 11.78 0.73 0.88
N PRO A 706 12.49 1.59 1.61
CA PRO A 706 11.91 2.81 2.16
C PRO A 706 11.47 3.82 1.09
N TYR A 707 11.98 3.72 -0.15
CA TYR A 707 11.52 4.52 -1.30
C TYR A 707 10.04 4.32 -1.65
N ARG A 708 9.38 3.27 -1.14
CA ARG A 708 7.92 3.08 -1.28
C ARG A 708 7.12 4.20 -0.63
N LEU A 709 7.70 4.93 0.32
CA LEU A 709 7.14 6.13 0.89
C LEU A 709 6.76 7.18 -0.17
N LEU A 710 7.59 7.31 -1.22
CA LEU A 710 7.28 8.22 -2.33
C LEU A 710 6.01 7.77 -3.06
N ARG A 711 5.81 6.45 -3.21
CA ARG A 711 4.58 5.92 -3.82
C ARG A 711 3.35 6.15 -2.95
N GLU A 712 3.50 6.11 -1.63
CA GLU A 712 2.44 6.52 -0.69
C GLU A 712 2.15 8.03 -0.83
N ALA A 713 3.19 8.86 -0.90
CA ALA A 713 3.06 10.32 -1.01
C ALA A 713 2.40 10.78 -2.31
N PHE A 714 2.79 10.20 -3.46
CA PHE A 714 2.16 10.46 -4.76
C PHE A 714 0.82 9.73 -4.92
N GLY A 715 0.62 8.66 -4.15
CA GLY A 715 -0.56 7.81 -4.13
C GLY A 715 -0.97 7.26 -5.49
N ASN A 716 -0.08 6.42 -6.01
CA ASN A 716 -0.30 5.60 -7.21
C ASN A 716 -0.13 4.11 -6.86
N PRO A 717 -1.06 3.54 -6.07
CA PRO A 717 -1.05 2.12 -5.73
C PRO A 717 -1.58 1.28 -6.89
N SER A 718 -0.98 0.10 -7.13
CA SER A 718 -1.46 -0.78 -8.21
C SER A 718 -1.37 -2.26 -7.84
N LEU A 719 -2.35 -3.05 -8.28
CA LEU A 719 -2.37 -4.51 -8.24
C LEU A 719 -1.28 -5.14 -9.08
N TYR A 720 -0.70 -4.41 -10.03
CA TYR A 720 0.45 -4.90 -10.79
C TYR A 720 1.76 -4.77 -10.02
N ASP A 721 1.80 -4.07 -8.89
CA ASP A 721 3.02 -3.93 -8.11
C ASP A 721 3.34 -5.19 -7.33
N ARG A 722 4.63 -5.48 -7.17
CA ARG A 722 5.10 -6.64 -6.40
C ARG A 722 4.66 -6.65 -4.93
N TRP A 723 4.33 -5.48 -4.37
CA TRP A 723 3.84 -5.35 -3.00
C TRP A 723 2.61 -4.47 -3.00
N LEU A 724 1.63 -4.85 -2.19
CA LEU A 724 0.38 -4.13 -1.99
C LEU A 724 0.42 -3.36 -0.67
N TYR A 725 -0.14 -2.17 -0.65
CA TYR A 725 -0.29 -1.38 0.57
C TYR A 725 -1.64 -1.71 1.23
N VAL A 726 -1.59 -2.44 2.33
CA VAL A 726 -2.76 -2.98 3.03
C VAL A 726 -3.06 -2.15 4.29
N THR A 727 -4.33 -1.81 4.45
CA THR A 727 -4.86 -0.87 5.45
C THR A 727 -6.18 -1.40 6.05
N ASP A 728 -6.82 -0.59 6.89
CA ASP A 728 -8.08 -0.93 7.58
C ASP A 728 -9.14 -1.51 6.64
N GLY A 729 -9.82 -2.57 7.08
CA GLY A 729 -10.86 -3.24 6.30
C GLY A 729 -12.10 -2.38 6.08
N GLY A 730 -12.36 -1.42 6.98
CA GLY A 730 -13.43 -0.45 6.87
C GLY A 730 -13.30 0.49 5.67
N HIS A 731 -12.13 0.57 5.02
CA HIS A 731 -11.99 1.28 3.75
C HIS A 731 -12.69 0.58 2.57
N TYR A 732 -13.03 -0.71 2.71
CA TYR A 732 -13.81 -1.48 1.76
C TYR A 732 -15.20 -1.85 2.30
N ASP A 733 -15.27 -2.50 3.46
CA ASP A 733 -16.53 -2.88 4.13
C ASP A 733 -16.33 -2.84 5.64
N ASN A 734 -16.94 -1.85 6.30
CA ASN A 734 -16.81 -1.68 7.74
C ASN A 734 -17.60 -2.70 8.57
N LEU A 735 -18.57 -3.41 7.97
CA LEU A 735 -19.36 -4.42 8.68
C LEU A 735 -18.74 -5.82 8.59
N GLY A 736 -17.94 -6.09 7.56
CA GLY A 736 -17.50 -7.45 7.21
C GLY A 736 -18.61 -8.30 6.59
N LEU A 737 -19.78 -7.70 6.33
CA LEU A 737 -20.97 -8.34 5.75
C LEU A 737 -20.72 -8.84 4.33
N VAL A 738 -19.97 -8.09 3.51
CA VAL A 738 -19.70 -8.45 2.12
C VAL A 738 -18.86 -9.74 2.05
N GLU A 739 -17.83 -9.86 2.87
CA GLU A 739 -17.02 -11.08 2.95
C GLU A 739 -17.81 -12.26 3.53
N ALA A 740 -18.69 -12.03 4.50
CA ALA A 740 -19.57 -13.07 5.02
C ALA A 740 -20.55 -13.57 3.94
N LEU A 741 -21.23 -12.67 3.22
CA LEU A 741 -22.14 -13.04 2.15
C LEU A 741 -21.43 -13.72 0.97
N ARG A 742 -20.19 -13.35 0.66
CA ARG A 742 -19.37 -14.05 -0.34
C ARG A 742 -19.17 -15.53 -0.01
N ARG A 743 -19.29 -15.91 1.27
CA ARG A 743 -19.22 -17.31 1.75
C ARG A 743 -20.57 -18.04 1.70
N ARG A 744 -21.64 -17.38 1.25
CA ARG A 744 -23.00 -17.93 1.09
C ARG A 744 -23.49 -18.76 2.29
N PRO A 745 -23.38 -18.25 3.53
CA PRO A 745 -23.86 -18.98 4.70
C PRO A 745 -25.40 -19.05 4.73
N ALA A 746 -25.95 -19.96 5.53
CA ALA A 746 -27.39 -20.01 5.80
C ALA A 746 -27.86 -18.73 6.52
N ALA A 747 -27.06 -18.24 7.47
CA ALA A 747 -27.35 -17.03 8.24
C ALA A 747 -26.09 -16.18 8.51
N VAL A 748 -26.28 -14.87 8.60
CA VAL A 748 -25.27 -13.90 9.05
C VAL A 748 -25.81 -13.08 10.20
N LEU A 749 -25.04 -12.97 11.28
CA LEU A 749 -25.30 -12.07 12.41
C LEU A 749 -24.35 -10.89 12.37
N VAL A 750 -24.84 -9.68 12.11
CA VAL A 750 -24.05 -8.46 12.05
C VAL A 750 -24.16 -7.67 13.34
N LEU A 751 -23.01 -7.43 13.98
CA LEU A 751 -22.87 -6.57 15.16
C LEU A 751 -22.29 -5.22 14.71
N ASP A 752 -23.18 -4.25 14.47
CA ASP A 752 -22.83 -2.91 13.98
C ASP A 752 -22.64 -1.90 15.12
N ALA A 753 -21.39 -1.50 15.35
CA ALA A 753 -21.00 -0.42 16.25
C ALA A 753 -20.31 0.72 15.49
N SER A 754 -20.67 0.92 14.22
CA SER A 754 -20.24 2.05 13.39
C SER A 754 -20.78 3.36 13.98
N GLY A 755 -19.88 4.34 14.16
CA GLY A 755 -20.12 5.54 14.96
C GLY A 755 -20.98 6.61 14.29
N SER A 756 -21.99 6.23 13.51
CA SER A 756 -22.88 7.19 12.84
C SER A 756 -24.06 7.52 13.76
N PRO A 757 -24.24 8.77 14.23
CA PRO A 757 -25.30 9.16 15.14
C PRO A 757 -26.67 9.36 14.48
N ASP A 758 -26.71 9.30 13.14
CA ASP A 758 -27.93 9.50 12.35
C ASP A 758 -28.51 8.17 11.84
N ASP A 759 -29.81 8.23 11.51
CA ASP A 759 -30.57 7.14 10.87
C ASP A 759 -30.22 7.00 9.38
N ARG A 760 -28.98 7.35 8.98
CA ARG A 760 -28.50 7.13 7.60
C ARG A 760 -27.98 5.71 7.38
N PHE A 761 -27.61 5.01 8.45
CA PHE A 761 -27.09 3.64 8.40
C PHE A 761 -25.94 3.47 7.38
N CYS A 762 -25.01 4.44 7.31
CA CYS A 762 -24.02 4.54 6.22
C CYS A 762 -23.23 3.24 6.00
N ALA A 763 -22.74 2.60 7.07
CA ALA A 763 -21.97 1.36 6.95
C ALA A 763 -22.78 0.22 6.32
N LEU A 764 -24.06 0.08 6.69
CA LEU A 764 -24.97 -0.91 6.09
C LEU A 764 -25.33 -0.55 4.65
N ALA A 765 -25.65 0.71 4.37
CA ALA A 765 -25.95 1.17 3.01
C ALA A 765 -24.77 0.96 2.05
N GLU A 766 -23.55 1.25 2.51
CA GLU A 766 -22.31 0.99 1.76
C GLU A 766 -22.06 -0.50 1.54
N ALA A 767 -22.31 -1.34 2.56
CA ALA A 767 -22.21 -2.79 2.43
C ALA A 767 -23.25 -3.36 1.44
N ILE A 768 -24.49 -2.87 1.47
CA ILE A 768 -25.55 -3.24 0.52
C ILE A 768 -25.13 -2.90 -0.91
N ALA A 769 -24.69 -1.66 -1.15
CA ALA A 769 -24.23 -1.24 -2.46
C ALA A 769 -23.01 -2.05 -2.92
N THR A 770 -22.09 -2.37 -2.01
CA THR A 770 -20.88 -3.14 -2.33
C THR A 770 -21.20 -4.59 -2.67
N ALA A 771 -22.06 -5.25 -1.90
CA ALA A 771 -22.48 -6.63 -2.15
C ALA A 771 -23.18 -6.76 -3.52
N ARG A 772 -24.02 -5.77 -3.87
CA ARG A 772 -24.65 -5.68 -5.20
C ARG A 772 -23.60 -5.51 -6.31
N MET A 773 -22.71 -4.53 -6.16
CA MET A 773 -21.72 -4.19 -7.19
C MET A 773 -20.70 -5.31 -7.44
N ASP A 774 -20.21 -5.96 -6.37
CA ASP A 774 -19.03 -6.85 -6.47
C ASP A 774 -19.43 -8.32 -6.59
N HIS A 775 -20.60 -8.69 -6.07
CA HIS A 775 -21.06 -10.08 -5.99
C HIS A 775 -22.45 -10.32 -6.57
N CYS A 776 -23.14 -9.28 -7.06
CA CYS A 776 -24.52 -9.37 -7.55
C CYS A 776 -25.47 -9.93 -6.47
N ILE A 777 -25.23 -9.59 -5.21
CA ILE A 777 -26.07 -10.02 -4.08
C ILE A 777 -27.04 -8.88 -3.76
N GLU A 778 -28.33 -9.15 -3.84
CA GLU A 778 -29.37 -8.20 -3.45
C GLU A 778 -29.72 -8.39 -1.98
N ILE A 779 -29.72 -7.29 -1.21
CA ILE A 779 -30.02 -7.32 0.22
C ILE A 779 -31.29 -6.52 0.48
N CYS A 780 -32.29 -7.18 1.04
CA CYS A 780 -33.57 -6.62 1.44
C CYS A 780 -33.66 -6.62 2.97
N VAL A 781 -33.56 -5.44 3.58
CA VAL A 781 -33.65 -5.24 5.04
C VAL A 781 -34.55 -4.04 5.32
N ASP A 782 -35.53 -4.19 6.22
CA ASP A 782 -36.35 -3.06 6.69
C ASP A 782 -35.69 -2.37 7.89
N LEU A 783 -35.34 -1.10 7.72
CA LEU A 783 -34.68 -0.28 8.74
C LEU A 783 -35.65 0.60 9.53
N ARG A 784 -36.93 0.66 9.14
CA ARG A 784 -37.95 1.46 9.85
C ARG A 784 -38.05 1.09 11.34
N PRO A 785 -37.99 -0.19 11.75
CA PRO A 785 -38.10 -0.55 13.16
C PRO A 785 -36.97 0.02 14.04
N ILE A 786 -35.75 0.10 13.49
CA ILE A 786 -34.55 0.59 14.20
C ILE A 786 -34.26 2.08 13.97
N SER A 787 -35.11 2.76 13.20
CA SER A 787 -34.98 4.19 12.96
C SER A 787 -35.45 4.98 14.18
N ARG A 788 -34.58 5.87 14.68
CA ARG A 788 -34.87 6.67 15.86
C ARG A 788 -35.85 7.81 15.54
N GLY A 789 -35.71 8.45 14.39
CA GLY A 789 -36.35 9.72 14.06
C GLY A 789 -35.90 10.81 15.04
N ASP A 790 -36.85 11.67 15.45
CA ASP A 790 -36.60 12.76 16.40
C ASP A 790 -36.57 12.31 17.88
N ARG A 791 -36.75 11.01 18.14
CA ARG A 791 -36.76 10.46 19.50
C ARG A 791 -35.34 10.48 20.08
N LYS A 792 -35.22 10.52 21.41
CA LYS A 792 -33.91 10.32 22.08
C LYS A 792 -33.44 8.86 22.00
N ARG A 793 -34.38 7.91 21.95
CA ARG A 793 -34.14 6.46 21.94
C ARG A 793 -34.91 5.81 20.79
N ALA A 794 -34.32 4.76 20.21
CA ALA A 794 -35.01 3.94 19.22
C ALA A 794 -35.98 2.97 19.93
N ALA A 795 -36.97 2.49 19.18
CA ALA A 795 -37.91 1.49 19.70
C ALA A 795 -37.22 0.14 19.91
N GLN A 796 -36.37 -0.24 18.96
CA GLN A 796 -35.53 -1.44 19.00
C GLN A 796 -34.19 -1.15 18.31
N ALA A 797 -33.21 -2.03 18.53
CA ALA A 797 -31.85 -1.89 18.00
C ALA A 797 -31.45 -3.03 17.05
N TRP A 798 -32.40 -3.88 16.65
CA TRP A 798 -32.17 -5.02 15.76
C TRP A 798 -33.25 -5.12 14.69
N THR A 799 -32.91 -5.75 13.56
CA THR A 799 -33.84 -6.05 12.47
C THR A 799 -33.36 -7.26 11.68
N ARG A 800 -34.27 -7.88 10.93
CA ARG A 800 -34.00 -9.03 10.07
C ARG A 800 -34.11 -8.62 8.61
N GLY A 801 -33.32 -9.24 7.75
CA GLY A 801 -33.50 -9.18 6.30
C GLY A 801 -32.98 -10.42 5.61
N VAL A 802 -32.94 -10.37 4.28
CA VAL A 802 -32.56 -11.49 3.43
C VAL A 802 -31.60 -10.99 2.35
N ALA A 803 -30.55 -11.75 2.10
CA ALA A 803 -29.67 -11.58 0.96
C ALA A 803 -30.00 -12.66 -0.10
N THR A 804 -30.22 -12.26 -1.34
CA THR A 804 -30.43 -13.18 -2.47
C THR A 804 -29.18 -13.21 -3.34
N HIS A 805 -28.59 -14.39 -3.48
CA HIS A 805 -27.43 -14.64 -4.33
C HIS A 805 -27.83 -14.86 -5.78
N LEU A 806 -26.87 -14.76 -6.69
CA LEU A 806 -27.11 -14.90 -8.13
C LEU A 806 -27.65 -16.28 -8.54
N ASP A 807 -27.34 -17.33 -7.79
CA ASP A 807 -27.85 -18.69 -8.01
C ASP A 807 -29.26 -18.92 -7.42
N GLY A 808 -29.88 -17.87 -6.88
CA GLY A 808 -31.18 -17.94 -6.22
C GLY A 808 -31.13 -18.40 -4.77
N THR A 809 -29.96 -18.82 -4.25
CA THR A 809 -29.83 -19.14 -2.82
C THR A 809 -30.02 -17.89 -1.97
N THR A 810 -30.54 -18.07 -0.75
CA THR A 810 -30.80 -16.97 0.17
C THR A 810 -30.01 -17.13 1.46
N THR A 811 -29.53 -16.02 1.99
CA THR A 811 -28.90 -15.94 3.31
C THR A 811 -29.74 -15.05 4.22
N THR A 812 -30.12 -15.53 5.40
CA THR A 812 -30.81 -14.68 6.39
C THR A 812 -29.81 -13.73 7.04
N ILE A 813 -30.15 -12.44 7.14
CA ILE A 813 -29.35 -11.42 7.81
C ILE A 813 -30.04 -11.00 9.09
N TYR A 814 -29.35 -11.20 10.21
CA TYR A 814 -29.70 -10.69 11.53
C TYR A 814 -28.80 -9.48 11.81
N TYR A 815 -29.37 -8.29 11.86
CA TYR A 815 -28.60 -7.05 12.04
C TYR A 815 -28.90 -6.43 13.40
N LEU A 816 -27.86 -6.24 14.23
CA LEU A 816 -27.92 -5.51 15.50
C LEU A 816 -27.06 -4.26 15.41
N ARG A 817 -27.56 -3.15 15.95
CA ARG A 817 -26.88 -1.86 15.98
C ARG A 817 -26.62 -1.39 17.40
N SER A 818 -25.48 -0.75 17.61
CA SER A 818 -25.16 0.00 18.82
C SER A 818 -26.05 1.25 18.87
N GLN A 819 -27.13 1.16 19.64
CA GLN A 819 -28.15 2.19 19.73
C GLN A 819 -28.86 2.13 21.08
N LEU A 820 -29.24 3.28 21.62
CA LEU A 820 -29.98 3.36 22.87
C LEU A 820 -31.46 3.06 22.63
N ILE A 821 -31.94 2.05 23.35
CA ILE A 821 -33.36 1.64 23.40
C ILE A 821 -33.93 1.88 24.79
N GLY A 822 -35.24 1.73 24.95
CA GLY A 822 -35.90 1.84 26.26
C GLY A 822 -35.56 0.68 27.19
N GLY A 823 -35.49 0.94 28.49
CA GLY A 823 -35.39 -0.08 29.53
C GLY A 823 -34.01 -0.71 29.70
N LEU A 824 -32.92 -0.10 29.21
CA LEU A 824 -31.54 -0.57 29.42
C LEU A 824 -31.18 -0.63 30.90
N SER A 825 -30.12 -1.36 31.25
CA SER A 825 -29.59 -1.39 32.60
C SER A 825 -29.29 0.02 33.15
N TRP A 826 -29.48 0.21 34.46
CA TRP A 826 -29.42 1.53 35.07
C TRP A 826 -28.04 2.22 34.95
N ASP A 827 -26.97 1.44 34.93
CA ASP A 827 -25.61 1.93 34.69
C ASP A 827 -25.44 2.49 33.27
N VAL A 828 -25.97 1.82 32.24
CA VAL A 828 -25.97 2.31 30.85
C VAL A 828 -26.87 3.54 30.70
N GLU A 829 -28.03 3.53 31.35
CA GLU A 829 -28.93 4.68 31.41
C GLU A 829 -28.22 5.91 32.00
N ASN A 830 -27.62 5.77 33.18
CA ASN A 830 -26.90 6.84 33.86
C ASN A 830 -25.69 7.32 33.03
N TYR A 831 -24.91 6.41 32.45
CA TYR A 831 -23.79 6.76 31.58
C TYR A 831 -24.24 7.60 30.37
N SER A 832 -25.35 7.23 29.73
CA SER A 832 -25.90 7.96 28.59
C SER A 832 -26.34 9.39 28.92
N THR A 833 -26.72 9.67 30.17
CA THR A 833 -27.09 11.04 30.60
C THR A 833 -25.87 11.96 30.77
N THR A 834 -24.72 11.38 31.11
CA THR A 834 -23.48 12.13 31.39
C THR A 834 -22.54 12.21 30.18
N HIS A 835 -22.76 11.36 29.17
CA HIS A 835 -21.95 11.29 27.93
C HIS A 835 -22.86 11.44 26.69
N PRO A 836 -23.14 12.68 26.23
CA PRO A 836 -24.11 12.94 25.16
C PRO A 836 -23.75 12.34 23.80
N ASP A 837 -22.48 12.03 23.56
CA ASP A 837 -21.99 11.40 22.35
C ASP A 837 -22.11 9.86 22.38
N PHE A 838 -22.41 9.25 23.53
CA PHE A 838 -22.70 7.83 23.64
C PHE A 838 -24.03 7.46 22.93
N PRO A 839 -24.09 6.39 22.12
CA PRO A 839 -23.07 5.37 21.84
C PRO A 839 -22.24 5.65 20.58
N TYR A 840 -22.20 6.88 20.07
CA TYR A 840 -21.55 7.27 18.83
C TYR A 840 -20.20 7.98 18.99
N THR A 841 -19.55 7.87 20.16
CA THR A 841 -18.22 8.41 20.48
C THR A 841 -17.25 8.22 19.31
N SER A 842 -16.52 9.27 18.92
CA SER A 842 -15.65 9.27 17.73
C SER A 842 -14.62 8.13 17.75
N THR A 843 -14.35 7.53 16.58
CA THR A 843 -13.26 6.55 16.42
C THR A 843 -11.86 7.17 16.55
N GLY A 844 -11.75 8.50 16.59
CA GLY A 844 -10.51 9.18 16.95
C GLY A 844 -10.13 8.99 18.43
N ASP A 845 -11.11 8.71 19.29
CA ASP A 845 -10.86 8.36 20.69
C ASP A 845 -10.65 6.85 20.84
N GLN A 846 -9.46 6.48 21.29
CA GLN A 846 -9.03 5.10 21.52
C GLN A 846 -8.55 4.89 22.96
N LEU A 847 -8.77 5.86 23.86
CA LEU A 847 -8.23 5.87 25.22
C LEU A 847 -9.36 5.82 26.26
N TYR A 848 -10.20 4.80 26.15
CA TYR A 848 -11.37 4.62 27.02
C TYR A 848 -10.98 4.52 28.49
N SER A 849 -11.83 5.08 29.36
CA SER A 849 -11.87 4.76 30.77
C SER A 849 -12.44 3.36 31.01
N GLU A 850 -12.41 2.89 32.26
CA GLU A 850 -13.08 1.65 32.64
C GLU A 850 -14.61 1.76 32.43
N TRP A 851 -15.19 2.92 32.76
CA TRP A 851 -16.62 3.18 32.61
C TRP A 851 -17.06 3.23 31.15
N ASP A 852 -16.25 3.83 30.28
CA ASP A 852 -16.57 3.92 28.85
C ASP A 852 -16.61 2.51 28.25
N PHE A 853 -15.59 1.70 28.53
CA PHE A 853 -15.53 0.32 28.08
C PHE A 853 -16.72 -0.50 28.60
N GLU A 854 -17.02 -0.38 29.90
CA GLU A 854 -18.09 -1.13 30.52
C GLU A 854 -19.47 -0.75 29.99
N ALA A 855 -19.74 0.54 29.77
CA ALA A 855 -21.01 1.02 29.22
C ALA A 855 -21.25 0.47 27.81
N TYR A 856 -20.22 0.44 26.95
CA TYR A 856 -20.34 -0.16 25.61
C TYR A 856 -20.53 -1.68 25.66
N ARG A 857 -19.80 -2.38 26.54
CA ARG A 857 -19.95 -3.83 26.74
C ARG A 857 -21.35 -4.18 27.26
N ALA A 858 -21.83 -3.46 28.27
CA ALA A 858 -23.16 -3.65 28.83
C ALA A 858 -24.24 -3.35 27.78
N LEU A 859 -24.10 -2.28 27.00
CA LEU A 859 -25.03 -1.99 25.89
C LEU A 859 -25.08 -3.13 24.86
N GLY A 860 -23.92 -3.66 24.45
CA GLY A 860 -23.85 -4.80 23.53
C GLY A 860 -24.52 -6.04 24.10
N HIS A 861 -24.27 -6.34 25.37
CA HIS A 861 -24.89 -7.44 26.09
C HIS A 861 -26.43 -7.28 26.13
N ASP A 862 -26.94 -6.15 26.62
CA ASP A 862 -28.36 -5.88 26.77
C ASP A 862 -29.13 -5.92 25.45
N VAL A 863 -28.58 -5.29 24.40
CA VAL A 863 -29.19 -5.27 23.07
C VAL A 863 -29.25 -6.68 22.49
N THR A 864 -28.19 -7.47 22.61
CA THR A 864 -28.18 -8.86 22.11
C THR A 864 -29.10 -9.77 22.92
N THR A 865 -29.14 -9.64 24.24
CA THR A 865 -30.05 -10.44 25.08
C THR A 865 -31.51 -10.23 24.67
N ARG A 866 -31.91 -8.99 24.40
CA ARG A 866 -33.29 -8.68 23.99
C ARG A 866 -33.58 -9.08 22.55
N ALA A 867 -32.63 -8.88 21.64
CA ALA A 867 -32.77 -9.35 20.27
C ALA A 867 -33.07 -10.85 20.26
N LEU A 868 -32.30 -11.66 20.98
CA LEU A 868 -32.52 -13.11 21.06
C LEU A 868 -33.82 -13.54 21.78
N ALA A 869 -34.53 -12.61 22.44
CA ALA A 869 -35.84 -12.88 23.03
C ALA A 869 -37.01 -12.48 22.10
N ASP A 870 -36.72 -11.73 21.04
CA ASP A 870 -37.71 -11.31 20.03
C ASP A 870 -37.94 -12.46 19.03
N PRO A 871 -39.20 -12.88 18.75
CA PRO A 871 -39.48 -14.05 17.90
C PRO A 871 -38.73 -14.11 16.56
N PRO A 872 -38.56 -13.01 15.79
CA PRO A 872 -37.81 -13.04 14.54
C PRO A 872 -36.33 -13.39 14.68
N PHE A 873 -35.76 -13.23 15.89
CA PHE A 873 -34.37 -13.54 16.23
C PHE A 873 -34.27 -14.78 17.13
N ALA A 874 -35.38 -15.25 17.71
CA ALA A 874 -35.44 -16.51 18.44
C ALA A 874 -35.13 -17.71 17.53
N GLU A 875 -35.38 -17.59 16.22
CA GLU A 875 -34.94 -18.57 15.21
C GLU A 875 -33.41 -18.82 15.23
N LEU A 876 -32.59 -17.86 15.70
CA LEU A 876 -31.16 -18.09 15.91
C LEU A 876 -30.88 -19.11 17.02
N LEU A 877 -31.87 -19.37 17.89
CA LEU A 877 -31.80 -20.30 19.01
C LEU A 877 -32.46 -21.66 18.71
N ASP A 878 -33.17 -21.80 17.61
CA ASP A 878 -33.84 -23.06 17.22
C ASP A 878 -32.92 -23.93 16.36
N ASP A 879 -32.70 -25.19 16.77
CA ASP A 879 -31.73 -26.10 16.15
C ASP A 879 -32.17 -26.68 14.79
N GLU A 880 -33.45 -26.57 14.42
CA GLU A 880 -33.99 -27.15 13.19
C GLU A 880 -33.46 -26.51 11.90
N ALA A 881 -33.00 -25.26 11.95
CA ALA A 881 -32.41 -24.59 10.78
C ALA A 881 -31.01 -25.13 10.38
N ALA A 882 -30.37 -25.95 11.23
CA ALA A 882 -29.02 -26.49 11.00
C ALA A 882 -29.00 -27.91 10.40
N THR A 883 -30.14 -28.59 10.32
CA THR A 883 -30.24 -29.94 9.76
C THR A 883 -31.26 -29.95 8.61
N GLY A 884 -30.88 -29.37 7.47
CA GLY A 884 -31.56 -29.64 6.20
C GLY A 884 -31.28 -31.07 5.74
N ALA A 885 -31.83 -32.07 6.45
CA ALA A 885 -32.02 -33.40 5.89
C ALA A 885 -33.19 -33.29 4.89
N PRO A 886 -33.04 -33.72 3.63
CA PRO A 886 -34.15 -33.73 2.70
C PRO A 886 -35.25 -34.63 3.27
N GLU A 887 -36.48 -34.13 3.28
CA GLU A 887 -37.68 -34.91 3.55
C GLU A 887 -37.60 -36.22 2.76
N SER A 888 -37.52 -37.34 3.47
CA SER A 888 -37.64 -38.65 2.87
C SER A 888 -39.06 -38.79 2.33
N ASN A 889 -39.23 -38.53 1.03
CA ASN A 889 -40.41 -38.96 0.29
C ASN A 889 -40.64 -40.44 0.56
N GLY A 890 -41.90 -40.76 0.86
CA GLY A 890 -42.35 -42.07 1.29
C GLY A 890 -41.88 -43.22 0.40
N ASP A 891 -41.55 -44.30 1.10
CA ASP A 891 -41.26 -45.65 0.65
C ASP A 891 -42.38 -46.17 -0.30
N GLN A 892 -42.14 -46.12 -1.61
CA GLN A 892 -42.80 -46.93 -2.63
C GLN A 892 -41.76 -47.39 -3.66
N ASP A 893 -40.86 -48.29 -3.25
CA ASP A 893 -40.27 -49.29 -4.14
C ASP A 893 -39.40 -50.27 -3.34
N ARG A 894 -40.05 -51.28 -2.74
CA ARG A 894 -39.36 -52.50 -2.29
C ARG A 894 -39.58 -53.62 -3.31
N PRO A 895 -38.52 -54.23 -3.88
CA PRO A 895 -38.66 -55.46 -4.65
C PRO A 895 -38.92 -56.65 -3.71
N PRO A 896 -39.63 -57.70 -4.16
CA PRO A 896 -39.99 -58.84 -3.32
C PRO A 896 -38.76 -59.71 -3.00
N PRO A 897 -38.75 -60.42 -1.85
CA PRO A 897 -37.59 -61.21 -1.43
C PRO A 897 -37.48 -62.51 -2.22
N LEU A 898 -36.26 -62.79 -2.69
CA LEU A 898 -35.87 -64.05 -3.31
C LEU A 898 -35.79 -65.17 -2.27
N VAL A 899 -36.58 -66.22 -2.50
CA VAL A 899 -36.54 -67.50 -1.80
C VAL A 899 -35.27 -68.27 -2.18
N ALA A 900 -34.47 -68.66 -1.19
CA ALA A 900 -33.36 -69.61 -1.37
C ALA A 900 -33.87 -71.06 -1.25
N PRO A 901 -33.45 -72.00 -2.13
CA PRO A 901 -33.76 -73.42 -1.97
C PRO A 901 -32.70 -74.14 -1.12
N ARG A 902 -33.19 -75.18 -0.43
CA ARG A 902 -32.47 -76.12 0.43
C ARG A 902 -31.23 -76.73 -0.21
N SER A 903 -30.09 -76.67 0.46
CA SER A 903 -29.47 -77.78 1.21
C SER A 903 -28.25 -77.29 1.98
#